data_AF-A0A955WLA6-F1
#
_entry.id   AF-A0A955WLA6-F1
#
_cell.length_a   1.000
_cell.length_b   1.000
_cell.length_c   1.000
_cell.angle_alpha   90.00
_cell.angle_beta   90.00
_cell.angle_gamma   90.00
#
_symmetry.space_group_name_H-M   'P 1'
#
loop_
_entity.id
_entity.type
_entity.pdbx_description
1 polymer ?
#
loop_
_entity_poly.entity_id
_entity_poly.type
_entity_poly.pdbx_seq_one_letter_code
_entity_poly.pdbx_strand_id
1 'polypeptide(L)'
;MRRLAPLFVVLALSPLLAHAQNAPPRVFVIFDTSGSMLWNPVGDQDCRGDGSATYPHRGCAGGSKLFHAKQALSQVVSGVDEVEFGLLRYGQLEPDDPDFDRIHVGAQYRDAAGNPVAINYDGSSNGCGPADLLVEPGPMSRAAVLGWMDGQEDYPREKELRADGYTPLTQSLASARDELLAALADDPESQCRPYYVLLLTDGYQQCPEGSADDPAYRALVRADLVNVVSGLRALPNMGARVDVRTFVVGFGAGTRFATELDDVARAGGTAVNAQGNLDLINGTAYQADDPAALQAALTAAVNQVAPHEACDGVDNDCDDRIDEDYPRLGQPCHVGQGACGRDGVTVCAPNGAGVVCSAEAGDPQPERCNGADDDCDGRIDEGTLNRCGECGPEPVEICDGADQDCDGAIDEGTLNRCGSCGTEPRETCNDADDDCDRRVDEGTRNRCGDCGPEPDEVCDCRDNDCDNRIDEGLQCPRCDCDPHPETCNAIDDDCDNLVDEDTLNACGQCGPVPEEICNDLDDDCDGRIDEAFPEAGMPCGSDEGECAAGAFVCVDGALDCAGERAPTTEVCDAVDNDCDGATDEGAANACGQCGPVRFEVCDNIDNDCDGRVDQGDGLCAGEARCENGECAEPCQVGECFNGQVCLDGHCVTPCRNADCPSGHVCDDGRCVDPCDGFACPDGTYCALGRCVEDDCYGPAGCPDGQFCRGGVCVGDPCAEATCGENQGCFDGQCFDDCRDIRCPEGTLCINGGCTRDPCARVTCPYPQTCVDGTCGDDPCLEVACPPGFTCRDGACAEDLCTGVTCPPGATCTRGRCSGETGGGISPEPLDQGVGYVPDAGLT
;
A
#
# COMPACT_ATOMS: atom_id res chain seq x y z
N MET A 1 37.38 75.01 26.39
CA MET A 1 36.28 74.77 27.36
C MET A 1 35.48 73.57 26.87
N ARG A 2 34.98 72.77 27.82
CA ARG A 2 34.24 71.49 27.67
C ARG A 2 35.11 70.24 27.55
N ARG A 3 35.26 69.59 28.72
CA ARG A 3 35.75 68.23 28.92
C ARG A 3 34.67 67.24 28.42
N LEU A 4 35.10 66.20 27.71
CA LEU A 4 34.34 65.00 27.45
C LEU A 4 34.14 64.24 28.77
N ALA A 5 32.89 63.94 29.11
CA ALA A 5 32.52 63.03 30.19
C ALA A 5 32.16 61.66 29.58
N PRO A 6 32.54 60.54 30.21
CA PRO A 6 32.24 59.21 29.70
C PRO A 6 30.79 58.84 30.02
N LEU A 7 30.14 58.21 29.05
CA LEU A 7 28.80 57.63 29.16
C LEU A 7 28.91 56.37 30.05
N PHE A 8 28.43 56.45 31.29
CA PHE A 8 28.19 55.29 32.13
C PHE A 8 26.91 54.61 31.63
N VAL A 9 27.06 53.46 30.97
CA VAL A 9 25.95 52.53 30.74
C VAL A 9 25.60 51.93 32.10
N VAL A 10 24.40 52.26 32.58
CA VAL A 10 23.76 51.54 33.69
C VAL A 10 23.34 50.19 33.13
N LEU A 11 24.11 49.14 33.44
CA LEU A 11 23.63 47.77 33.36
C LEU A 11 22.42 47.68 34.30
N ALA A 12 21.23 47.63 33.72
CA ALA A 12 20.05 47.12 34.41
C ALA A 12 20.34 45.64 34.70
N LEU A 13 20.69 45.35 35.95
CA LEU A 13 20.53 44.01 36.51
C LEU A 13 19.02 43.76 36.56
N SER A 14 18.50 43.16 35.50
CA SER A 14 17.28 42.35 35.58
C SER A 14 17.54 41.28 36.66
N PRO A 15 16.57 40.98 37.54
CA PRO A 15 16.69 39.77 38.35
C PRO A 15 16.69 38.62 37.35
N LEU A 16 17.84 37.94 37.22
CA LEU A 16 17.89 36.58 36.71
C LEU A 16 16.94 35.79 37.62
N LEU A 17 15.74 35.47 37.11
CA LEU A 17 15.00 34.33 37.60
C LEU A 17 15.97 33.16 37.48
N ALA A 18 16.36 32.61 38.63
CA ALA A 18 17.03 31.33 38.67
C ALA A 18 16.07 30.33 38.02
N HIS A 19 16.43 29.82 36.84
CA HIS A 19 15.77 28.64 36.27
C HIS A 19 15.96 27.51 37.27
N ALA A 20 14.91 26.74 37.52
CA ALA A 20 14.99 25.61 38.40
C ALA A 20 15.79 24.52 37.67
N GLN A 21 17.06 24.31 38.05
CA GLN A 21 17.86 23.19 37.57
C GLN A 21 17.08 21.88 37.75
N ASN A 22 16.78 21.20 36.63
CA ASN A 22 16.05 19.94 36.54
C ASN A 22 14.57 20.06 36.90
N ALA A 23 13.79 20.68 36.00
CA ALA A 23 12.34 20.73 36.08
C ALA A 23 11.72 19.33 35.81
N PRO A 24 11.04 18.69 36.79
CA PRO A 24 10.49 17.34 36.58
C PRO A 24 9.38 17.29 35.51
N PRO A 25 9.26 16.21 34.72
CA PRO A 25 8.13 15.98 33.83
C PRO A 25 6.79 16.13 34.54
N ARG A 26 5.78 16.62 33.81
CA ARG A 26 4.39 16.68 34.29
C ARG A 26 3.53 15.63 33.61
N VAL A 27 2.85 14.80 34.40
CA VAL A 27 1.97 13.73 33.90
C VAL A 27 0.56 13.97 34.37
N PHE A 28 -0.35 14.25 33.44
CA PHE A 28 -1.78 14.37 33.72
C PHE A 28 -2.43 12.99 33.59
N VAL A 29 -2.79 12.42 34.74
CA VAL A 29 -3.45 11.12 34.82
C VAL A 29 -4.96 11.32 34.69
N ILE A 30 -5.55 10.78 33.62
CA ILE A 30 -7.00 10.63 33.50
C ILE A 30 -7.36 9.26 34.05
N PHE A 31 -7.98 9.27 35.22
CA PHE A 31 -8.32 8.05 35.95
C PHE A 31 -9.81 7.72 35.73
N ASP A 32 -10.06 6.55 35.15
CA ASP A 32 -11.42 6.07 34.92
C ASP A 32 -12.16 5.80 36.23
N THR A 33 -13.22 6.58 36.42
CA THR A 33 -14.16 6.50 37.53
C THR A 33 -15.57 6.19 37.04
N SER A 34 -15.71 5.55 35.89
CA SER A 34 -17.00 5.10 35.36
C SER A 34 -17.53 3.89 36.16
N GLY A 35 -18.83 3.64 36.05
CA GLY A 35 -19.47 2.51 36.75
C GLY A 35 -18.91 1.13 36.35
N SER A 36 -18.31 0.98 35.16
CA SER A 36 -17.69 -0.28 34.73
C SER A 36 -16.49 -0.67 35.60
N MET A 37 -15.83 0.30 36.22
CA MET A 37 -14.68 0.07 37.10
C MET A 37 -15.06 -0.62 38.42
N LEU A 38 -16.35 -0.73 38.75
CA LEU A 38 -16.80 -1.46 39.94
C LEU A 38 -16.70 -2.99 39.79
N TRP A 39 -16.67 -3.51 38.56
CA TRP A 39 -16.66 -4.95 38.30
C TRP A 39 -15.27 -5.60 38.50
N ASN A 40 -15.21 -6.93 38.44
CA ASN A 40 -13.97 -7.70 38.59
C ASN A 40 -13.15 -7.71 37.27
N PRO A 41 -11.81 -7.61 37.31
CA PRO A 41 -10.94 -7.67 36.12
C PRO A 41 -11.16 -8.87 35.16
N VAL A 42 -11.54 -10.05 35.67
CA VAL A 42 -11.60 -11.32 34.91
C VAL A 42 -13.03 -11.67 34.43
N GLY A 43 -14.02 -10.81 34.71
CA GLY A 43 -15.40 -10.95 34.24
C GLY A 43 -16.44 -10.32 35.18
N ASP A 44 -17.60 -9.92 34.63
CA ASP A 44 -18.69 -9.20 35.32
C ASP A 44 -19.47 -10.07 36.32
N GLN A 45 -18.79 -10.59 37.35
CA GLN A 45 -19.45 -11.11 38.54
C GLN A 45 -19.64 -9.95 39.52
N ASP A 46 -20.85 -9.81 40.10
CA ASP A 46 -21.30 -8.80 41.09
C ASP A 46 -20.22 -8.42 42.12
N CYS A 47 -19.27 -7.61 41.70
CA CYS A 47 -18.25 -6.97 42.52
C CYS A 47 -18.73 -5.53 42.63
N ARG A 48 -19.03 -5.09 43.85
CA ARG A 48 -19.48 -3.72 44.10
C ARG A 48 -18.66 -3.16 45.25
N GLY A 49 -17.96 -2.05 44.99
CA GLY A 49 -17.16 -1.34 45.99
C GLY A 49 -15.85 -0.83 45.41
N ASP A 50 -15.32 0.22 46.02
CA ASP A 50 -14.09 0.93 45.63
C ASP A 50 -12.88 0.52 46.48
N GLY A 51 -13.10 -0.34 47.49
CA GLY A 51 -12.07 -0.91 48.36
C GLY A 51 -11.75 -0.08 49.60
N SER A 52 -12.43 1.06 49.74
CA SER A 52 -12.33 1.92 50.92
C SER A 52 -12.96 1.27 52.15
N ALA A 53 -12.63 1.81 53.32
CA ALA A 53 -13.23 1.36 54.58
C ALA A 53 -14.75 1.58 54.62
N THR A 54 -15.26 2.60 53.93
CA THR A 54 -16.67 3.00 53.87
C THR A 54 -17.44 2.26 52.78
N TYR A 55 -16.81 1.91 51.66
CA TYR A 55 -17.38 1.18 50.53
C TYR A 55 -16.55 -0.07 50.16
N PRO A 56 -16.41 -1.03 51.09
CA PRO A 56 -15.60 -2.23 50.86
C PRO A 56 -16.20 -3.10 49.76
N HIS A 57 -15.34 -3.83 49.05
CA HIS A 57 -15.77 -4.78 48.03
C HIS A 57 -16.75 -5.83 48.58
N ARG A 58 -17.86 -6.01 47.87
CA ARG A 58 -18.83 -7.07 48.12
C ARG A 58 -18.92 -7.97 46.90
N GLY A 59 -18.94 -9.29 47.13
CA GLY A 59 -19.18 -10.29 46.08
C GLY A 59 -17.94 -10.78 45.32
N CYS A 60 -16.74 -10.26 45.61
CA CYS A 60 -15.48 -10.65 44.96
C CYS A 60 -14.36 -10.85 46.01
N ALA A 61 -13.68 -12.00 45.97
CA ALA A 61 -12.55 -12.31 46.85
C ALA A 61 -11.24 -11.62 46.43
N GLY A 62 -11.21 -11.07 45.20
CA GLY A 62 -10.03 -10.48 44.58
C GLY A 62 -10.03 -8.97 44.45
N GLY A 63 -11.10 -8.24 44.81
CA GLY A 63 -11.19 -6.77 44.61
C GLY A 63 -11.77 -6.35 43.24
N SER A 64 -12.21 -5.10 43.13
CA SER A 64 -12.73 -4.51 41.88
C SER A 64 -11.62 -3.95 40.99
N LYS A 65 -11.95 -3.64 39.72
CA LYS A 65 -11.02 -2.95 38.80
C LYS A 65 -10.54 -1.63 39.41
N LEU A 66 -11.45 -0.82 39.94
CA LEU A 66 -11.13 0.45 40.61
C LEU A 66 -10.09 0.28 41.72
N PHE A 67 -10.22 -0.75 42.57
CA PHE A 67 -9.27 -0.96 43.66
C PHE A 67 -7.87 -1.34 43.17
N HIS A 68 -7.78 -2.25 42.20
CA HIS A 68 -6.48 -2.61 41.62
C HIS A 68 -5.85 -1.44 40.88
N ALA A 69 -6.65 -0.64 40.19
CA ALA A 69 -6.21 0.59 39.52
C ALA A 69 -5.61 1.60 40.52
N LYS A 70 -6.28 1.85 41.64
CA LYS A 70 -5.75 2.70 42.73
C LYS A 70 -4.46 2.13 43.30
N GLN A 71 -4.42 0.83 43.62
CA GLN A 71 -3.23 0.21 44.19
C GLN A 71 -2.03 0.27 43.25
N ALA A 72 -2.25 0.03 41.96
CA ALA A 72 -1.18 0.04 40.97
C ALA A 72 -0.66 1.46 40.73
N LEU A 73 -1.55 2.44 40.58
CA LEU A 73 -1.15 3.84 40.40
C LEU A 73 -0.46 4.39 41.66
N SER A 74 -0.97 4.10 42.86
CA SER A 74 -0.31 4.49 44.13
C SER A 74 1.09 3.92 44.25
N GLN A 75 1.33 2.70 43.77
CA GLN A 75 2.67 2.10 43.75
C GLN A 75 3.60 2.81 42.77
N VAL A 76 3.13 3.15 41.56
CA VAL A 76 3.93 3.89 40.57
C VAL A 76 4.26 5.29 41.09
N VAL A 77 3.26 6.04 41.55
CA VAL A 77 3.42 7.40 42.11
C VAL A 77 4.31 7.40 43.37
N SER A 78 4.28 6.32 44.16
CA SER A 78 5.20 6.16 45.29
C SER A 78 6.62 5.75 44.87
N GLY A 79 6.81 5.19 43.68
CA GLY A 79 8.09 4.69 43.19
C GLY A 79 8.92 5.70 42.40
N VAL A 80 8.31 6.80 41.95
CA VAL A 80 8.98 7.87 41.19
C VAL A 80 9.11 9.15 42.02
N ASP A 81 10.33 9.68 42.11
CA ASP A 81 10.62 10.90 42.87
C ASP A 81 10.75 12.16 41.98
N GLU A 82 10.81 11.99 40.65
CA GLU A 82 11.11 13.03 39.66
C GLU A 82 9.96 13.28 38.67
N VAL A 83 8.70 13.14 39.12
CA VAL A 83 7.51 13.39 38.29
C VAL A 83 6.47 14.20 39.07
N GLU A 84 5.93 15.24 38.45
CA GLU A 84 4.79 16.01 38.97
C GLU A 84 3.48 15.50 38.35
N PHE A 85 2.64 14.86 39.16
CA PHE A 85 1.37 14.30 38.69
C PHE A 85 0.23 15.30 38.78
N GLY A 86 -0.55 15.47 37.71
CA GLY A 86 -1.92 15.96 37.77
C GLY A 86 -2.89 14.79 37.80
N LEU A 87 -4.01 14.89 38.52
CA LEU A 87 -5.02 13.82 38.59
C LEU A 87 -6.38 14.36 38.18
N LEU A 88 -6.93 13.78 37.12
CA LEU A 88 -8.29 13.98 36.67
C LEU A 88 -9.10 12.71 36.90
N ARG A 89 -10.40 12.88 37.18
CA ARG A 89 -11.40 11.80 37.14
C ARG A 89 -12.50 12.16 36.14
N TYR A 90 -13.29 11.18 35.70
CA TYR A 90 -14.48 11.49 34.90
C TYR A 90 -15.47 12.36 35.70
N GLY A 91 -16.16 13.25 35.00
CA GLY A 91 -17.05 14.22 35.62
C GLY A 91 -18.14 13.56 36.45
N GLN A 92 -18.19 13.88 37.74
CA GLN A 92 -19.18 13.35 38.68
C GLN A 92 -20.00 14.49 39.31
N LEU A 93 -21.33 14.35 39.32
CA LEU A 93 -22.20 15.31 39.99
C LEU A 93 -22.27 14.99 41.48
N GLU A 94 -21.78 15.90 42.34
CA GLU A 94 -21.82 15.75 43.79
C GLU A 94 -22.85 16.71 44.44
N PRO A 95 -24.04 16.23 44.86
CA PRO A 95 -25.17 17.10 45.15
C PRO A 95 -25.14 17.95 46.44
N ASP A 96 -24.15 17.81 47.32
CA ASP A 96 -24.21 18.39 48.69
C ASP A 96 -22.88 18.99 49.22
N ASP A 97 -21.93 19.37 48.37
CA ASP A 97 -20.64 19.93 48.82
C ASP A 97 -20.59 21.49 48.73
N PRO A 98 -20.61 22.21 49.85
CA PRO A 98 -20.50 23.68 49.88
C PRO A 98 -19.08 24.23 49.70
N ASP A 99 -18.03 23.39 49.72
CA ASP A 99 -16.63 23.78 49.51
C ASP A 99 -16.15 23.51 48.06
N PHE A 100 -16.93 22.81 47.23
CA PHE A 100 -16.64 22.57 45.81
C PHE A 100 -16.73 23.84 44.93
N ASP A 101 -17.19 24.96 45.48
CA ASP A 101 -17.17 26.28 44.84
C ASP A 101 -15.75 26.90 44.76
N ARG A 102 -14.70 26.19 45.19
CA ARG A 102 -13.33 26.71 45.33
C ARG A 102 -12.23 25.91 44.64
N ILE A 103 -12.55 24.81 43.97
CA ILE A 103 -11.63 24.05 43.12
C ILE A 103 -12.14 24.22 41.69
N HIS A 104 -11.24 24.47 40.74
CA HIS A 104 -11.58 24.96 39.40
C HIS A 104 -12.68 24.13 38.71
N VAL A 105 -13.55 24.84 37.99
CA VAL A 105 -14.95 24.50 37.73
C VAL A 105 -15.09 23.45 36.62
N GLY A 106 -14.99 22.17 36.96
CA GLY A 106 -15.69 21.10 36.26
C GLY A 106 -17.10 20.98 36.82
N ALA A 107 -18.12 21.18 35.99
CA ALA A 107 -19.56 21.02 36.28
C ALA A 107 -20.24 21.99 37.29
N GLN A 108 -20.46 23.24 36.85
CA GLN A 108 -21.78 23.85 37.10
C GLN A 108 -22.56 23.86 35.78
N TYR A 109 -23.54 22.97 35.64
CA TYR A 109 -24.45 22.99 34.49
C TYR A 109 -25.10 24.37 34.39
N ARG A 110 -25.00 25.00 33.22
CA ARG A 110 -25.68 26.27 32.90
C ARG A 110 -26.84 25.98 31.97
N ASP A 111 -28.01 26.55 32.24
CA ASP A 111 -29.14 26.48 31.30
C ASP A 111 -28.85 27.27 30.01
N ALA A 112 -29.72 27.17 29.01
CA ALA A 112 -29.62 27.92 27.75
C ALA A 112 -29.63 29.46 27.92
N ALA A 113 -29.86 29.96 29.14
CA ALA A 113 -29.78 31.37 29.51
C ALA A 113 -28.53 31.69 30.37
N GLY A 114 -27.62 30.74 30.56
CA GLY A 114 -26.33 30.91 31.25
C GLY A 114 -26.40 30.78 32.78
N ASN A 115 -27.52 30.38 33.36
CA ASN A 115 -27.70 30.32 34.82
C ASN A 115 -27.29 28.96 35.40
N PRO A 116 -26.58 28.91 36.56
CA PRO A 116 -26.25 27.65 37.23
C PRO A 116 -27.51 26.90 37.69
N VAL A 117 -27.59 25.60 37.39
CA VAL A 117 -28.71 24.72 37.77
C VAL A 117 -28.30 23.84 38.96
N ALA A 118 -29.17 23.70 39.97
CA ALA A 118 -28.97 22.84 41.14
C ALA A 118 -29.93 21.63 41.10
N ILE A 119 -29.47 20.47 41.62
CA ILE A 119 -30.10 19.15 41.88
C ILE A 119 -30.36 18.22 40.65
N ASN A 120 -30.31 16.86 40.72
CA ASN A 120 -30.52 15.92 41.84
C ASN A 120 -30.00 14.47 41.60
N TYR A 121 -29.72 13.75 42.70
CA TYR A 121 -29.63 12.28 42.81
C TYR A 121 -31.06 11.67 42.79
N ASP A 122 -31.70 11.58 41.63
CA ASP A 122 -32.99 10.87 41.48
C ASP A 122 -32.98 9.73 40.44
N GLY A 123 -31.78 9.27 40.07
CA GLY A 123 -31.62 8.23 39.04
C GLY A 123 -31.50 8.78 37.63
N SER A 124 -31.22 10.09 37.49
CA SER A 124 -30.73 10.69 36.25
C SER A 124 -29.46 11.53 36.53
N SER A 125 -28.30 10.89 36.61
CA SER A 125 -27.01 11.58 36.52
C SER A 125 -26.47 11.38 35.10
N ASN A 126 -26.52 12.44 34.27
CA ASN A 126 -25.97 12.40 32.93
C ASN A 126 -24.45 12.62 32.98
N GLY A 127 -23.70 11.67 33.59
CA GLY A 127 -22.24 11.69 33.82
C GLY A 127 -21.36 11.70 32.56
N CYS A 128 -21.85 12.29 31.48
CA CYS A 128 -21.14 12.57 30.25
C CYS A 128 -20.87 14.07 30.16
N GLY A 129 -19.68 14.46 30.58
CA GLY A 129 -19.25 15.85 30.69
C GLY A 129 -17.74 15.93 30.89
N PRO A 130 -17.19 17.15 31.00
CA PRO A 130 -15.77 17.36 31.23
C PRO A 130 -15.28 16.63 32.49
N ALA A 131 -14.01 16.23 32.50
CA ALA A 131 -13.37 15.63 33.66
C ALA A 131 -13.15 16.64 34.79
N ASP A 132 -13.14 16.17 36.03
CA ASP A 132 -12.82 16.98 37.21
C ASP A 132 -11.31 16.91 37.47
N LEU A 133 -10.63 18.06 37.55
CA LEU A 133 -9.25 18.14 38.05
C LEU A 133 -9.25 18.07 39.59
N LEU A 134 -8.66 17.02 40.15
CA LEU A 134 -8.58 16.77 41.59
C LEU A 134 -7.25 17.26 42.19
N VAL A 135 -6.18 17.12 41.42
CA VAL A 135 -4.82 17.47 41.84
C VAL A 135 -4.13 18.21 40.69
N GLU A 136 -3.70 19.44 40.95
CA GLU A 136 -2.82 20.19 40.06
C GLU A 136 -1.38 19.63 40.13
N PRO A 137 -0.65 19.54 39.01
CA PRO A 137 0.74 19.13 39.01
C PRO A 137 1.61 20.12 39.79
N GLY A 138 2.50 19.61 40.62
CA GLY A 138 3.46 20.42 41.37
C GLY A 138 4.18 19.63 42.46
N PRO A 139 5.04 20.28 43.27
CA PRO A 139 5.92 19.59 44.23
C PRO A 139 5.20 18.76 45.30
N MET A 140 3.94 19.08 45.60
CA MET A 140 3.12 18.38 46.59
C MET A 140 2.14 17.39 45.96
N SER A 141 2.09 17.30 44.62
CA SER A 141 1.04 16.58 43.93
C SER A 141 1.11 15.07 44.18
N ARG A 142 2.30 14.49 44.32
CA ARG A 142 2.49 13.09 44.73
C ARG A 142 1.73 12.75 46.02
N ALA A 143 1.88 13.56 47.06
CA ALA A 143 1.22 13.31 48.33
C ALA A 143 -0.30 13.45 48.22
N ALA A 144 -0.78 14.40 47.40
CA ALA A 144 -2.20 14.60 47.13
C ALA A 144 -2.80 13.43 46.33
N VAL A 145 -2.16 12.98 45.25
CA VAL A 145 -2.63 11.82 44.46
C VAL A 145 -2.74 10.57 45.34
N LEU A 146 -1.76 10.34 46.23
CA LEU A 146 -1.78 9.18 47.12
C LEU A 146 -2.92 9.24 48.15
N GLY A 147 -3.30 10.41 48.64
CA GLY A 147 -4.39 10.54 49.60
C GLY A 147 -5.77 10.27 48.96
N TRP A 148 -5.99 10.63 47.69
CA TRP A 148 -7.20 10.27 46.93
C TRP A 148 -7.37 8.75 46.70
N MET A 149 -6.35 7.95 46.99
CA MET A 149 -6.25 6.51 46.72
C MET A 149 -5.81 5.69 47.94
N ASP A 150 -5.89 6.25 49.15
CA ASP A 150 -5.40 5.61 50.38
C ASP A 150 -6.45 4.69 51.05
N GLY A 151 -7.68 4.67 50.53
CA GLY A 151 -8.79 3.87 51.03
C GLY A 151 -9.45 4.43 52.29
N GLN A 152 -9.10 5.64 52.71
CA GLN A 152 -9.70 6.38 53.81
C GLN A 152 -10.62 7.49 53.29
N GLU A 153 -11.79 7.63 53.91
CA GLU A 153 -12.72 8.70 53.59
C GLU A 153 -12.54 9.87 54.57
N ASP A 154 -11.72 10.85 54.22
CA ASP A 154 -11.35 12.00 55.06
C ASP A 154 -12.13 13.27 54.70
N TYR A 155 -13.45 13.11 54.49
CA TYR A 155 -14.38 14.21 54.18
C TYR A 155 -14.41 15.29 55.30
N PRO A 156 -14.43 16.60 54.95
CA PRO A 156 -14.47 17.19 53.61
C PRO A 156 -13.09 17.51 53.01
N ARG A 157 -11.98 17.11 53.65
CA ARG A 157 -10.64 17.55 53.25
C ARG A 157 -10.12 16.82 52.02
N GLU A 158 -10.38 15.54 51.95
CA GLU A 158 -9.96 14.65 50.86
C GLU A 158 -11.00 13.54 50.74
N LYS A 159 -11.40 13.25 49.51
CA LYS A 159 -12.37 12.19 49.24
C LYS A 159 -11.61 11.02 48.65
N GLU A 160 -12.08 9.82 48.94
CA GLU A 160 -11.56 8.65 48.26
C GLU A 160 -12.19 8.57 46.86
N LEU A 161 -11.40 8.23 45.83
CA LEU A 161 -11.92 8.07 44.47
C LEU A 161 -13.05 7.03 44.41
N ARG A 162 -14.14 7.34 43.70
CA ARG A 162 -15.29 6.43 43.54
C ARG A 162 -15.67 6.27 42.09
N ALA A 163 -16.18 5.09 41.75
CA ALA A 163 -16.70 4.82 40.41
C ALA A 163 -18.21 5.02 40.37
N ASP A 164 -18.68 5.85 39.44
CA ASP A 164 -20.09 6.07 39.14
C ASP A 164 -20.26 6.66 37.74
N GLY A 165 -21.40 6.39 37.11
CA GLY A 165 -21.78 6.99 35.84
C GLY A 165 -21.15 6.36 34.59
N TYR A 166 -21.11 7.17 33.55
CA TYR A 166 -20.73 6.83 32.17
C TYR A 166 -19.21 6.89 31.95
N THR A 167 -18.75 6.53 30.75
CA THR A 167 -17.33 6.58 30.35
C THR A 167 -17.13 7.69 29.30
N PRO A 168 -16.93 8.97 29.70
CA PRO A 168 -16.75 10.10 28.80
C PRO A 168 -15.28 10.35 28.42
N LEU A 169 -14.65 9.39 27.72
CA LEU A 169 -13.28 9.50 27.21
C LEU A 169 -13.02 10.80 26.42
N THR A 170 -13.87 11.13 25.43
CA THR A 170 -13.67 12.30 24.57
C THR A 170 -13.64 13.60 25.37
N GLN A 171 -14.62 13.77 26.26
CA GLN A 171 -14.72 14.97 27.11
C GLN A 171 -13.59 15.02 28.13
N SER A 172 -13.16 13.87 28.66
CA SER A 172 -12.08 13.81 29.65
C SER A 172 -10.72 14.14 29.04
N LEU A 173 -10.45 13.67 27.82
CA LEU A 173 -9.25 14.04 27.05
C LEU A 173 -9.26 15.52 26.66
N ALA A 174 -10.44 16.07 26.30
CA ALA A 174 -10.57 17.50 26.04
C ALA A 174 -10.31 18.34 27.31
N SER A 175 -10.78 17.90 28.48
CA SER A 175 -10.45 18.54 29.76
C SER A 175 -8.95 18.48 30.05
N ALA A 176 -8.29 17.33 29.84
CA ALA A 176 -6.85 17.24 30.03
C ALA A 176 -6.08 18.20 29.10
N ARG A 177 -6.52 18.37 27.84
CA ARG A 177 -5.98 19.37 26.92
C ARG A 177 -6.11 20.79 27.46
N ASP A 178 -7.29 21.16 27.96
CA ASP A 178 -7.55 22.50 28.46
C ASP A 178 -6.73 22.80 29.73
N GLU A 179 -6.58 21.81 30.63
CA GLU A 179 -5.72 21.90 31.82
C GLU A 179 -4.23 21.99 31.45
N LEU A 180 -3.79 21.26 30.42
CA LEU A 180 -2.43 21.36 29.90
C LEU A 180 -2.15 22.73 29.30
N LEU A 181 -3.09 23.32 28.55
CA LEU A 181 -2.95 24.68 28.02
C LEU A 181 -2.81 25.72 29.14
N ALA A 182 -3.59 25.57 30.21
CA ALA A 182 -3.46 26.41 31.40
C ALA A 182 -2.09 26.21 32.08
N ALA A 183 -1.68 24.96 32.28
CA ALA A 183 -0.41 24.63 32.90
C ALA A 183 0.81 25.12 32.10
N LEU A 184 0.75 25.06 30.77
CA LEU A 184 1.79 25.58 29.87
C LEU A 184 1.91 27.10 29.99
N ALA A 185 0.78 27.81 30.07
CA ALA A 185 0.77 29.27 30.18
C ALA A 185 1.36 29.78 31.52
N ASP A 186 1.19 29.01 32.59
CA ASP A 186 1.64 29.38 33.94
C ASP A 186 3.01 28.81 34.33
N ASP A 187 3.57 27.89 33.54
CA ASP A 187 4.86 27.25 33.83
C ASP A 187 6.04 28.00 33.20
N PRO A 188 6.95 28.58 34.01
CA PRO A 188 8.11 29.28 33.49
C PRO A 188 9.11 28.37 32.76
N GLU A 189 9.08 27.06 33.03
CA GLU A 189 9.96 26.07 32.40
C GLU A 189 9.28 25.36 31.22
N SER A 190 8.10 25.83 30.77
CA SER A 190 7.29 25.16 29.72
C SER A 190 7.95 25.03 28.35
N GLN A 191 9.09 25.69 28.14
CA GLN A 191 9.86 25.59 26.89
C GLN A 191 10.73 24.33 26.81
N CYS A 192 11.14 23.78 27.96
CA CYS A 192 11.99 22.60 28.04
C CYS A 192 11.32 21.46 28.85
N ARG A 193 10.34 21.76 29.71
CA ARG A 193 9.71 20.75 30.57
C ARG A 193 8.83 19.82 29.72
N PRO A 194 8.99 18.50 29.79
CA PRO A 194 8.13 17.59 29.06
C PRO A 194 6.77 17.37 29.78
N TYR A 195 5.70 17.27 28.98
CA TYR A 195 4.33 17.08 29.44
C TYR A 195 3.73 15.82 28.81
N TYR A 196 2.94 15.09 29.59
CA TYR A 196 2.34 13.82 29.16
C TYR A 196 0.91 13.66 29.69
N VAL A 197 0.12 12.86 28.99
CA VAL A 197 -1.17 12.35 29.46
C VAL A 197 -1.05 10.85 29.71
N LEU A 198 -1.59 10.37 30.82
CA LEU A 198 -1.76 8.95 31.12
C LEU A 198 -3.24 8.63 31.29
N LEU A 199 -3.85 7.99 30.30
CA LEU A 199 -5.23 7.52 30.33
C LEU A 199 -5.27 6.09 30.86
N LEU A 200 -5.91 5.89 32.01
CA LEU A 200 -6.19 4.57 32.58
C LEU A 200 -7.70 4.32 32.52
N THR A 201 -8.14 3.37 31.69
CA THR A 201 -9.57 3.07 31.47
C THR A 201 -9.85 1.59 31.28
N ASP A 202 -11.06 1.14 31.57
CA ASP A 202 -11.48 -0.26 31.38
C ASP A 202 -12.37 -0.49 30.15
N GLY A 203 -12.53 0.51 29.29
CA GLY A 203 -13.44 0.37 28.17
C GLY A 203 -13.49 1.54 27.21
N TYR A 204 -14.58 1.55 26.45
CA TYR A 204 -14.86 2.48 25.36
C TYR A 204 -15.77 3.61 25.80
N GLN A 205 -15.85 4.67 24.99
CA GLN A 205 -16.76 5.80 25.22
C GLN A 205 -18.20 5.29 25.37
N GLN A 206 -18.83 5.60 26.50
CA GLN A 206 -20.22 5.24 26.76
C GLN A 206 -20.97 6.48 27.21
N CYS A 207 -21.55 7.22 26.27
CA CYS A 207 -22.41 8.36 26.55
C CYS A 207 -23.78 8.20 25.91
N PRO A 208 -24.86 8.72 26.53
CA PRO A 208 -26.25 8.44 26.13
C PRO A 208 -26.66 9.00 24.77
N GLU A 209 -25.80 9.76 24.08
CA GLU A 209 -26.06 10.35 22.76
C GLU A 209 -25.92 9.35 21.60
N GLY A 210 -25.54 8.08 21.88
CA GLY A 210 -25.57 6.99 20.90
C GLY A 210 -25.48 5.60 21.53
N SER A 211 -25.88 4.59 20.77
CA SER A 211 -25.74 3.20 21.20
C SER A 211 -24.30 2.74 21.01
N ALA A 212 -23.67 2.21 22.06
CA ALA A 212 -22.35 1.59 21.95
C ALA A 212 -22.28 0.39 20.99
N ASP A 213 -23.44 -0.16 20.61
CA ASP A 213 -23.60 -1.24 19.65
C ASP A 213 -23.81 -0.74 18.21
N ASP A 214 -23.89 0.59 17.99
CA ASP A 214 -24.04 1.21 16.67
C ASP A 214 -22.67 1.49 16.03
N PRO A 215 -22.31 0.81 14.92
CA PRO A 215 -21.01 0.99 14.26
C PRO A 215 -20.75 2.43 13.78
N ALA A 216 -21.77 3.15 13.32
CA ALA A 216 -21.61 4.53 12.84
C ALA A 216 -21.31 5.49 13.99
N TYR A 217 -21.97 5.30 15.15
CA TYR A 217 -21.68 6.07 16.35
C TYR A 217 -20.26 5.78 16.87
N ARG A 218 -19.81 4.52 16.86
CA ARG A 218 -18.44 4.16 17.25
C ARG A 218 -17.38 4.77 16.32
N ALA A 219 -17.64 4.82 15.01
CA ALA A 219 -16.74 5.44 14.05
C ALA A 219 -16.59 6.95 14.29
N LEU A 220 -17.69 7.66 14.52
CA LEU A 220 -17.68 9.09 14.86
C LEU A 220 -16.92 9.37 16.15
N VAL A 221 -17.22 8.61 17.20
CA VAL A 221 -16.54 8.73 18.50
C VAL A 221 -15.05 8.44 18.41
N ARG A 222 -14.68 7.42 17.63
CA ARG A 222 -13.27 7.08 17.37
C ARG A 222 -12.54 8.23 16.69
N ALA A 223 -13.17 8.86 15.68
CA ALA A 223 -12.61 10.03 15.01
C ALA A 223 -12.43 11.21 15.99
N ASP A 224 -13.42 11.49 16.84
CA ASP A 224 -13.33 12.56 17.84
C ASP A 224 -12.21 12.31 18.86
N LEU A 225 -12.07 11.08 19.34
CA LEU A 225 -11.00 10.68 20.24
C LEU A 225 -9.62 10.89 19.61
N VAL A 226 -9.45 10.45 18.37
CA VAL A 226 -8.21 10.66 17.61
C VAL A 226 -7.94 12.15 17.42
N ASN A 227 -8.94 12.95 17.05
CA ASN A 227 -8.81 14.39 16.85
C ASN A 227 -8.36 15.12 18.12
N VAL A 228 -8.97 14.82 19.26
CA VAL A 228 -8.61 15.43 20.55
C VAL A 228 -7.17 15.09 20.91
N VAL A 229 -6.76 13.83 20.73
CA VAL A 229 -5.42 13.36 21.10
C VAL A 229 -4.35 13.85 20.12
N SER A 230 -4.63 13.89 18.82
CA SER A 230 -3.75 14.51 17.84
C SER A 230 -3.56 16.01 18.13
N GLY A 231 -4.58 16.68 18.64
CA GLY A 231 -4.47 18.06 19.12
C GLY A 231 -3.48 18.23 20.29
N LEU A 232 -3.34 17.22 21.16
CA LEU A 232 -2.35 17.23 22.26
C LEU A 232 -0.90 17.15 21.74
N ARG A 233 -0.67 16.57 20.56
CA ARG A 233 0.67 16.44 19.95
C ARG A 233 1.24 17.77 19.43
N ALA A 234 0.45 18.85 19.43
CA ALA A 234 0.83 20.14 18.88
C ALA A 234 0.23 21.31 19.66
N LEU A 235 0.34 21.28 20.99
CA LEU A 235 -0.21 22.37 21.81
C LEU A 235 0.57 23.68 21.61
N PRO A 236 -0.10 24.82 21.42
CA PRO A 236 0.56 26.10 21.31
C PRO A 236 1.19 26.53 22.64
N ASN A 237 2.48 26.87 22.64
CA ASN A 237 3.17 27.47 23.78
C ASN A 237 4.15 28.57 23.34
N MET A 238 3.94 29.82 23.73
CA MET A 238 4.86 30.95 23.51
C MET A 238 5.45 31.07 22.09
N GLY A 239 4.68 30.74 21.05
CA GLY A 239 5.12 30.79 19.64
C GLY A 239 5.81 29.52 19.13
N ALA A 240 5.95 28.49 19.97
CA ALA A 240 6.34 27.13 19.64
C ALA A 240 5.16 26.16 19.78
N ARG A 241 5.40 24.89 19.48
CA ARG A 241 4.48 23.76 19.67
C ARG A 241 5.09 22.80 20.69
N VAL A 242 4.28 22.30 21.62
CA VAL A 242 4.68 21.27 22.59
C VAL A 242 4.03 19.95 22.20
N ASP A 243 4.86 18.91 22.10
CA ASP A 243 4.41 17.55 21.82
C ASP A 243 3.99 16.84 23.12
N VAL A 244 2.67 16.76 23.39
CA VAL A 244 2.16 16.02 24.56
C VAL A 244 1.74 14.61 24.15
N ARG A 245 2.55 13.62 24.53
CA ARG A 245 2.24 12.21 24.26
C ARG A 245 1.20 11.66 25.23
N THR A 246 0.31 10.80 24.73
CA THR A 246 -0.82 10.24 25.49
C THR A 246 -0.67 8.73 25.66
N PHE A 247 -0.20 8.29 26.83
CA PHE A 247 -0.09 6.89 27.21
C PHE A 247 -1.46 6.31 27.55
N VAL A 248 -1.85 5.21 26.90
CA VAL A 248 -3.14 4.55 27.13
C VAL A 248 -2.91 3.19 27.78
N VAL A 249 -3.54 2.97 28.94
CA VAL A 249 -3.55 1.69 29.66
C VAL A 249 -4.99 1.20 29.76
N GLY A 250 -5.30 0.17 28.98
CA GLY A 250 -6.56 -0.56 29.04
C GLY A 250 -6.53 -1.62 30.15
N PHE A 251 -7.48 -1.56 31.09
CA PHE A 251 -7.54 -2.49 32.22
C PHE A 251 -8.84 -3.31 32.29
N GLY A 252 -8.71 -4.62 32.12
CA GLY A 252 -9.78 -5.61 32.23
C GLY A 252 -9.88 -6.49 31.00
N ALA A 253 -10.50 -7.67 31.12
CA ALA A 253 -10.56 -8.64 30.03
C ALA A 253 -11.25 -8.11 28.75
N GLY A 254 -12.14 -7.12 28.87
CA GLY A 254 -12.89 -6.52 27.75
C GLY A 254 -12.11 -5.50 26.91
N THR A 255 -11.00 -4.95 27.41
CA THR A 255 -10.23 -3.91 26.68
C THR A 255 -9.36 -4.49 25.57
N ARG A 256 -9.09 -5.81 25.59
CA ARG A 256 -8.27 -6.52 24.59
C ARG A 256 -8.81 -6.46 23.16
N PHE A 257 -10.09 -6.11 23.00
CA PHE A 257 -10.75 -5.98 21.71
C PHE A 257 -11.14 -4.53 21.39
N ALA A 258 -10.73 -3.57 22.22
CA ALA A 258 -11.07 -2.16 22.06
C ALA A 258 -10.08 -1.49 21.11
N THR A 259 -10.35 -1.60 19.80
CA THR A 259 -9.53 -0.94 18.75
C THR A 259 -9.41 0.56 18.98
N GLU A 260 -10.44 1.20 19.52
CA GLU A 260 -10.45 2.65 19.86
C GLU A 260 -9.30 3.06 20.79
N LEU A 261 -8.96 2.25 21.79
CA LEU A 261 -7.86 2.57 22.71
C LEU A 261 -6.50 2.48 22.00
N ASP A 262 -6.35 1.54 21.07
CA ASP A 262 -5.16 1.42 20.24
C ASP A 262 -5.01 2.62 19.30
N ASP A 263 -6.12 3.15 18.77
CA ASP A 263 -6.11 4.37 17.95
C ASP A 263 -5.75 5.61 18.76
N VAL A 264 -6.29 5.75 19.97
CA VAL A 264 -5.89 6.80 20.92
C VAL A 264 -4.40 6.71 21.22
N ALA A 265 -3.86 5.51 21.43
CA ALA A 265 -2.42 5.32 21.67
C ALA A 265 -1.56 5.65 20.45
N ARG A 266 -2.01 5.31 19.23
CA ARG A 266 -1.31 5.63 17.97
C ARG A 266 -1.32 7.12 17.70
N ALA A 267 -2.49 7.75 17.75
CA ALA A 267 -2.64 9.21 17.63
C ALA A 267 -1.83 9.94 18.72
N GLY A 268 -1.84 9.38 19.94
CA GLY A 268 -1.11 9.86 21.11
C GLY A 268 0.40 9.65 21.07
N GLY A 269 0.92 8.89 20.11
CA GLY A 269 2.35 8.67 19.95
C GLY A 269 2.97 7.69 20.93
N THR A 270 2.20 6.78 21.51
CA THR A 270 2.68 5.84 22.55
C THR A 270 2.27 4.39 22.32
N ALA A 271 1.69 4.08 21.17
CA ALA A 271 1.33 2.71 20.82
C ALA A 271 2.58 1.82 20.76
N VAL A 272 2.45 0.59 21.27
CA VAL A 272 3.57 -0.37 21.35
C VAL A 272 3.24 -1.69 20.70
N ASN A 273 4.25 -2.33 20.10
CA ASN A 273 4.12 -3.68 19.59
C ASN A 273 4.15 -4.73 20.72
N ALA A 274 4.04 -6.01 20.36
CA ALA A 274 4.05 -7.12 21.32
C ALA A 274 5.33 -7.23 22.18
N GLN A 275 6.43 -6.60 21.76
CA GLN A 275 7.69 -6.55 22.51
C GLN A 275 7.79 -5.31 23.42
N GLY A 276 6.80 -4.43 23.42
CA GLY A 276 6.79 -3.19 24.18
C GLY A 276 7.59 -2.05 23.56
N ASN A 277 7.98 -2.18 22.28
CA ASN A 277 8.66 -1.11 21.53
C ASN A 277 7.62 -0.22 20.84
N LEU A 278 7.94 1.08 20.70
CA LEU A 278 7.10 2.05 19.99
C LEU A 278 6.80 1.57 18.57
N ASP A 279 5.51 1.51 18.22
CA ASP A 279 5.01 1.15 16.90
C ASP A 279 3.74 1.96 16.64
N LEU A 280 3.86 3.05 15.88
CA LEU A 280 2.73 3.96 15.61
C LEU A 280 1.84 3.51 14.45
N ILE A 281 2.22 2.41 13.78
CA ILE A 281 1.49 1.88 12.63
C ILE A 281 0.61 0.71 13.11
N ASN A 282 1.24 -0.31 13.68
CA ASN A 282 0.58 -1.55 14.10
C ASN A 282 0.55 -1.75 15.62
N GLY A 283 1.14 -0.81 16.38
CA GLY A 283 1.15 -0.92 17.83
C GLY A 283 -0.24 -0.71 18.44
N THR A 284 -0.33 -1.17 19.68
CA THR A 284 -1.54 -1.20 20.50
C THR A 284 -1.34 -0.41 21.78
N ALA A 285 -2.42 -0.05 22.46
CA ALA A 285 -2.37 0.46 23.83
C ALA A 285 -1.78 -0.58 24.78
N TYR A 286 -1.32 -0.17 25.96
CA TYR A 286 -0.92 -1.12 26.98
C TYR A 286 -2.16 -1.86 27.50
N GLN A 287 -2.20 -3.18 27.32
CA GLN A 287 -3.33 -4.01 27.73
C GLN A 287 -2.99 -4.78 29.01
N ALA A 288 -3.87 -4.71 30.00
CA ALA A 288 -3.74 -5.42 31.26
C ALA A 288 -5.05 -6.13 31.61
N ASP A 289 -5.05 -7.46 31.71
CA ASP A 289 -6.21 -8.26 32.12
C ASP A 289 -6.18 -8.67 33.60
N ASP A 290 -5.04 -8.46 34.27
CA ASP A 290 -4.88 -8.75 35.69
C ASP A 290 -4.07 -7.64 36.41
N PRO A 291 -4.10 -7.61 37.76
CA PRO A 291 -3.43 -6.57 38.52
C PRO A 291 -1.90 -6.53 38.36
N ALA A 292 -1.26 -7.67 38.08
CA ALA A 292 0.19 -7.72 37.89
C ALA A 292 0.57 -7.15 36.51
N ALA A 293 -0.22 -7.47 35.47
CA ALA A 293 -0.10 -6.87 34.15
C ALA A 293 -0.36 -5.36 34.21
N LEU A 294 -1.34 -4.91 35.00
CA LEU A 294 -1.63 -3.48 35.18
C LEU A 294 -0.45 -2.73 35.82
N GLN A 295 0.12 -3.31 36.88
CA GLN A 295 1.31 -2.74 37.50
C GLN A 295 2.47 -2.65 36.52
N ALA A 296 2.69 -3.69 35.70
CA ALA A 296 3.75 -3.69 34.69
C ALA A 296 3.51 -2.65 33.59
N ALA A 297 2.26 -2.52 33.12
CA ALA A 297 1.86 -1.54 32.11
C ALA A 297 2.06 -0.10 32.58
N LEU A 298 1.59 0.25 33.77
CA LEU A 298 1.76 1.59 34.33
C LEU A 298 3.23 1.92 34.60
N THR A 299 4.01 0.96 35.11
CA THR A 299 5.46 1.13 35.27
C THR A 299 6.15 1.33 33.93
N ALA A 300 5.78 0.57 32.89
CA ALA A 300 6.34 0.72 31.55
C ALA A 300 6.01 2.09 30.93
N ALA A 301 4.76 2.53 31.04
CA ALA A 301 4.32 3.85 30.57
C ALA A 301 5.09 4.97 31.27
N VAL A 302 5.15 4.98 32.60
CA VAL A 302 5.84 6.04 33.37
C VAL A 302 7.36 6.00 33.17
N ASN A 303 7.98 4.84 32.96
CA ASN A 303 9.42 4.78 32.64
C ASN A 303 9.76 5.45 31.31
N GLN A 304 8.80 5.59 30.39
CA GLN A 304 9.00 6.32 29.12
C GLN A 304 8.79 7.83 29.25
N VAL A 305 8.35 8.30 30.41
CA VAL A 305 8.22 9.73 30.76
C VAL A 305 9.54 10.29 31.32
N ALA A 306 10.59 9.46 31.39
CA ALA A 306 11.91 9.93 31.79
C ALA A 306 12.34 11.12 30.90
N PRO A 307 12.92 12.17 31.49
CA PRO A 307 13.51 13.26 30.72
C PRO A 307 14.54 12.67 29.75
N HIS A 308 14.47 13.04 28.48
CA HIS A 308 15.37 12.57 27.44
C HIS A 308 15.62 13.72 26.48
N GLU A 309 16.89 14.02 26.24
CA GLU A 309 17.31 15.02 25.27
C GLU A 309 17.01 14.58 23.84
N ALA A 310 16.29 15.38 23.05
CA ALA A 310 16.33 15.21 21.60
C ALA A 310 17.57 15.94 21.05
N CYS A 311 18.21 15.40 20.01
CA CYS A 311 19.31 16.07 19.33
C CYS A 311 18.75 17.16 18.41
N ASP A 312 18.28 18.26 18.95
CA ASP A 312 17.64 19.35 18.20
C ASP A 312 18.21 20.73 18.52
N GLY A 313 19.26 20.78 19.36
CA GLY A 313 19.90 22.03 19.77
C GLY A 313 19.09 22.82 20.80
N VAL A 314 18.08 22.18 21.41
CA VAL A 314 17.27 22.68 22.52
C VAL A 314 17.51 21.79 23.73
N ASP A 315 17.48 22.39 24.92
CA ASP A 315 17.45 21.70 26.21
C ASP A 315 16.04 21.14 26.41
N ASN A 316 15.86 19.82 26.30
CA ASN A 316 14.56 19.12 26.32
C ASN A 316 14.28 18.43 27.65
N ASP A 317 15.23 18.43 28.58
CA ASP A 317 15.09 17.92 29.93
C ASP A 317 15.28 18.97 31.04
N CYS A 318 15.51 20.22 30.67
CA CYS A 318 15.75 21.38 31.52
C CYS A 318 16.94 21.22 32.49
N ASP A 319 18.04 20.59 32.06
CA ASP A 319 19.27 20.45 32.88
C ASP A 319 20.30 21.60 32.68
N ASP A 320 19.96 22.64 31.90
CA ASP A 320 20.80 23.75 31.45
C ASP A 320 21.90 23.35 30.43
N ARG A 321 21.80 22.16 29.83
CA ARG A 321 22.72 21.66 28.79
C ARG A 321 21.89 21.30 27.57
N ILE A 322 22.57 21.17 26.44
CA ILE A 322 21.95 21.01 25.13
C ILE A 322 22.56 19.77 24.51
N ASP A 323 21.72 18.80 24.14
CA ASP A 323 22.06 17.57 23.43
C ASP A 323 23.18 16.73 24.12
N GLU A 324 23.35 16.82 25.44
CA GLU A 324 24.50 16.22 26.15
C GLU A 324 24.42 14.70 26.31
N ASP A 325 23.25 14.10 26.10
CA ASP A 325 23.05 12.65 26.02
C ASP A 325 23.60 12.03 24.73
N TYR A 326 24.07 12.86 23.79
CA TYR A 326 24.70 12.42 22.55
C TYR A 326 26.24 12.58 22.63
N PRO A 327 26.98 11.68 23.30
CA PRO A 327 28.41 11.85 23.55
C PRO A 327 29.26 11.87 22.27
N ARG A 328 28.71 11.34 21.18
CA ARG A 328 29.33 11.37 19.86
C ARG A 328 29.11 12.69 19.14
N LEU A 329 28.15 13.54 19.50
CA LEU A 329 27.89 14.81 18.80
C LEU A 329 29.15 15.68 18.74
N GLY A 330 29.48 16.18 17.55
CA GLY A 330 30.68 17.00 17.30
C GLY A 330 32.00 16.23 17.20
N GLN A 331 32.00 14.90 17.24
CA GLN A 331 33.20 14.06 17.04
C GLN A 331 33.47 13.81 15.55
N PRO A 332 34.72 13.56 15.14
CA PRO A 332 35.01 13.17 13.75
C PRO A 332 34.40 11.79 13.45
N CYS A 333 33.85 11.64 12.23
CA CYS A 333 33.32 10.39 11.69
C CYS A 333 33.88 10.11 10.30
N HIS A 334 33.82 8.85 9.88
CA HIS A 334 34.23 8.40 8.56
C HIS A 334 33.13 7.50 7.98
N VAL A 335 32.76 7.74 6.73
CA VAL A 335 31.75 6.96 5.98
C VAL A 335 32.32 6.51 4.64
N GLY A 336 31.81 5.41 4.12
CA GLY A 336 32.29 4.80 2.86
C GLY A 336 33.52 3.90 3.04
N GLN A 337 33.80 3.11 2.01
CA GLN A 337 34.95 2.23 1.89
C GLN A 337 35.73 2.59 0.61
N GLY A 338 37.02 2.26 0.54
CA GLY A 338 37.80 2.47 -0.68
C GLY A 338 37.93 3.94 -1.08
N ALA A 339 37.79 4.23 -2.38
CA ALA A 339 37.82 5.58 -2.94
C ALA A 339 36.58 6.42 -2.55
N CYS A 340 35.49 5.78 -2.11
CA CYS A 340 34.28 6.42 -1.62
C CYS A 340 34.40 6.93 -0.17
N GLY A 341 35.49 6.65 0.53
CA GLY A 341 35.72 7.14 1.89
C GLY A 341 35.63 8.67 1.99
N ARG A 342 34.81 9.18 2.93
CA ARG A 342 34.69 10.61 3.25
C ARG A 342 34.74 10.81 4.77
N ASP A 343 35.51 11.81 5.18
CA ASP A 343 35.57 12.24 6.59
C ASP A 343 34.53 13.34 6.84
N GLY A 344 33.86 13.26 7.99
CA GLY A 344 32.87 14.23 8.43
C GLY A 344 32.93 14.48 9.93
N VAL A 345 31.92 15.17 10.44
CA VAL A 345 31.69 15.35 11.88
C VAL A 345 30.30 14.84 12.19
N THR A 346 30.12 14.18 13.32
CA THR A 346 28.80 13.77 13.78
C THR A 346 27.95 14.98 14.13
N VAL A 347 26.79 15.05 13.50
CA VAL A 347 25.77 16.09 13.67
C VAL A 347 24.47 15.43 14.11
N CYS A 348 23.51 16.20 14.59
CA CYS A 348 22.19 15.67 14.90
C CYS A 348 21.55 15.07 13.65
N ALA A 349 20.89 13.92 13.82
CA ALA A 349 20.05 13.33 12.80
C ALA A 349 18.89 14.28 12.48
N PRO A 350 18.41 14.35 11.23
CA PRO A 350 17.32 15.25 10.84
C PRO A 350 16.03 15.07 11.66
N ASN A 351 15.80 13.89 12.22
CA ASN A 351 14.64 13.57 13.05
C ASN A 351 14.86 13.80 14.56
N GLY A 352 16.01 14.34 14.97
CA GLY A 352 16.38 14.57 16.37
C GLY A 352 16.60 13.30 17.22
N ALA A 353 16.41 12.10 16.66
CA ALA A 353 16.44 10.84 17.42
C ALA A 353 17.87 10.26 17.61
N GLY A 354 18.91 10.98 17.19
CA GLY A 354 20.27 10.45 17.15
C GLY A 354 21.29 11.41 16.54
N VAL A 355 22.47 10.87 16.27
CA VAL A 355 23.53 11.58 15.53
C VAL A 355 23.90 10.80 14.26
N VAL A 356 24.11 11.52 13.16
CA VAL A 356 24.58 11.00 11.87
C VAL A 356 25.88 11.67 11.46
N CYS A 357 26.61 11.10 10.52
CA CYS A 357 27.81 11.74 9.99
C CYS A 357 27.41 12.86 9.02
N SER A 358 28.06 14.03 9.09
CA SER A 358 27.82 15.14 8.17
C SER A 358 28.36 14.91 6.75
N ALA A 359 29.02 13.77 6.53
CA ALA A 359 29.55 13.37 5.24
C ALA A 359 28.76 12.17 4.74
N GLU A 360 28.54 12.13 3.44
CA GLU A 360 27.98 11.00 2.71
C GLU A 360 29.13 10.26 2.00
N ALA A 361 28.98 8.96 1.78
CA ALA A 361 29.97 8.21 1.01
C ALA A 361 30.02 8.75 -0.43
N GLY A 362 31.21 8.74 -1.04
CA GLY A 362 31.34 9.09 -2.45
C GLY A 362 30.61 8.09 -3.35
N ASP A 363 30.22 8.53 -4.55
CA ASP A 363 29.58 7.66 -5.53
C ASP A 363 30.53 6.57 -6.02
N PRO A 364 30.06 5.32 -6.15
CA PRO A 364 30.83 4.25 -6.75
C PRO A 364 31.10 4.57 -8.23
N GLN A 365 32.34 4.35 -8.66
CA GLN A 365 32.77 4.53 -10.03
C GLN A 365 33.17 3.18 -10.62
N PRO A 366 33.02 2.96 -11.94
CA PRO A 366 33.48 1.71 -12.55
C PRO A 366 34.96 1.48 -12.27
N GLU A 367 35.30 0.26 -11.89
CA GLU A 367 36.66 -0.15 -11.60
C GLU A 367 37.64 0.24 -12.71
N ARG A 368 38.76 0.80 -12.29
CA ARG A 368 39.89 1.07 -13.17
C ARG A 368 41.08 0.41 -12.53
N CYS A 369 41.84 -0.38 -13.29
CA CYS A 369 43.06 -0.94 -12.76
C CYS A 369 44.06 0.15 -12.30
N ASN A 370 44.00 0.49 -11.03
CA ASN A 370 44.74 1.56 -10.39
C ASN A 370 45.12 1.20 -8.95
N GLY A 371 44.68 0.03 -8.45
CA GLY A 371 44.95 -0.45 -7.10
C GLY A 371 44.06 0.18 -6.03
N ALA A 372 42.95 0.78 -6.41
CA ALA A 372 41.91 1.28 -5.52
C ALA A 372 40.59 0.55 -5.78
N ASP A 373 39.73 0.60 -4.77
CA ASP A 373 38.34 0.15 -4.79
C ASP A 373 37.52 1.36 -5.25
N ASP A 374 37.35 1.51 -6.56
CA ASP A 374 36.70 2.64 -7.23
C ASP A 374 35.17 2.50 -7.16
N ASP A 375 34.64 1.27 -7.19
CA ASP A 375 33.21 0.94 -7.14
C ASP A 375 32.70 0.64 -5.73
N CYS A 376 33.62 0.59 -4.76
CA CYS A 376 33.33 0.58 -3.33
C CYS A 376 32.59 -0.66 -2.85
N ASP A 377 32.73 -1.79 -3.54
CA ASP A 377 32.21 -3.10 -3.16
C ASP A 377 33.10 -3.84 -2.12
N GLY A 378 34.28 -3.29 -1.84
CA GLY A 378 35.26 -3.82 -0.91
C GLY A 378 36.34 -4.72 -1.53
N ARG A 379 36.35 -4.87 -2.85
CA ARG A 379 37.40 -5.51 -3.65
C ARG A 379 38.19 -4.43 -4.39
N ILE A 380 39.25 -4.84 -5.09
CA ILE A 380 40.15 -3.91 -5.76
C ILE A 380 40.32 -4.41 -7.18
N ASP A 381 40.05 -3.55 -8.16
CA ASP A 381 40.25 -3.76 -9.60
C ASP A 381 39.46 -4.95 -10.19
N GLU A 382 38.41 -5.45 -9.54
CA GLU A 382 37.62 -6.58 -10.01
C GLU A 382 36.91 -6.28 -11.34
N GLY A 383 36.84 -7.30 -12.21
CA GLY A 383 36.36 -7.12 -13.58
C GLY A 383 37.33 -6.40 -14.53
N THR A 384 38.44 -5.84 -14.04
CA THR A 384 39.50 -5.25 -14.88
C THR A 384 40.75 -6.14 -15.01
N LEU A 385 40.82 -7.21 -14.23
CA LEU A 385 41.89 -8.20 -14.28
C LEU A 385 41.72 -9.12 -15.50
N ASN A 386 42.83 -9.44 -16.17
CA ASN A 386 42.89 -10.48 -17.18
C ASN A 386 42.82 -11.88 -16.55
N ARG A 387 42.83 -12.94 -17.38
CA ARG A 387 42.74 -14.33 -16.89
C ARG A 387 43.90 -14.74 -15.98
N CYS A 388 45.06 -14.11 -16.12
CA CYS A 388 46.20 -14.28 -15.22
C CYS A 388 46.02 -13.57 -13.86
N GLY A 389 44.94 -12.81 -13.65
CA GLY A 389 44.71 -12.03 -12.44
C GLY A 389 45.55 -10.75 -12.36
N GLU A 390 46.11 -10.30 -13.49
CA GLU A 390 46.89 -9.08 -13.59
C GLU A 390 46.17 -8.04 -14.46
N CYS A 391 46.57 -6.78 -14.36
CA CYS A 391 45.98 -5.73 -15.16
C CYS A 391 46.63 -5.60 -16.53
N GLY A 392 45.78 -5.46 -17.56
CA GLY A 392 46.20 -5.25 -18.95
C GLY A 392 45.98 -6.47 -19.84
N PRO A 393 46.34 -6.38 -21.13
CA PRO A 393 46.15 -7.49 -22.06
C PRO A 393 46.98 -8.72 -21.64
N GLU A 394 46.47 -9.90 -21.96
CA GLU A 394 47.17 -11.16 -21.73
C GLU A 394 48.52 -11.17 -22.49
N PRO A 395 49.60 -11.69 -21.88
CA PRO A 395 50.86 -11.91 -22.59
C PRO A 395 50.66 -12.78 -23.83
N VAL A 396 51.46 -12.55 -24.87
CA VAL A 396 51.40 -13.39 -26.08
C VAL A 396 52.24 -14.65 -25.85
N GLU A 397 51.66 -15.80 -26.18
CA GLU A 397 52.32 -17.11 -26.14
C GLU A 397 53.63 -17.13 -26.94
N ILE A 398 54.65 -17.72 -26.33
CA ILE A 398 55.95 -18.04 -26.93
C ILE A 398 56.30 -19.50 -26.63
N CYS A 399 56.87 -20.21 -27.61
CA CYS A 399 57.25 -21.61 -27.38
C CYS A 399 58.43 -21.75 -26.41
N ASP A 400 58.11 -21.88 -25.12
CA ASP A 400 59.06 -22.13 -24.05
C ASP A 400 58.56 -23.14 -22.99
N GLY A 401 57.35 -23.69 -23.17
CA GLY A 401 56.77 -24.73 -22.31
C GLY A 401 56.07 -24.19 -21.07
N ALA A 402 55.75 -22.90 -21.03
CA ALA A 402 54.88 -22.30 -20.03
C ALA A 402 53.53 -21.89 -20.64
N ASP A 403 52.55 -21.64 -19.78
CA ASP A 403 51.24 -21.05 -20.12
C ASP A 403 51.34 -19.57 -19.72
N GLN A 404 51.50 -18.68 -20.70
CA GLN A 404 51.77 -17.25 -20.49
C GLN A 404 50.52 -16.38 -20.55
N ASP A 405 49.50 -16.79 -21.30
CA ASP A 405 48.19 -16.13 -21.34
C ASP A 405 47.19 -16.69 -20.31
N CYS A 406 47.61 -17.72 -19.57
CA CYS A 406 46.89 -18.37 -18.47
C CYS A 406 45.57 -19.02 -18.90
N ASP A 407 45.45 -19.41 -20.16
CA ASP A 407 44.24 -20.01 -20.72
C ASP A 407 44.05 -21.50 -20.35
N GLY A 408 45.10 -22.11 -19.78
CA GLY A 408 45.16 -23.51 -19.35
C GLY A 408 45.77 -24.45 -20.40
N ALA A 409 46.12 -23.96 -21.58
CA ALA A 409 46.92 -24.63 -22.59
C ALA A 409 48.39 -24.12 -22.53
N ILE A 410 49.29 -24.86 -23.18
CA ILE A 410 50.73 -24.56 -23.17
C ILE A 410 51.16 -24.41 -24.62
N ASP A 411 51.75 -23.25 -24.94
CA ASP A 411 52.34 -22.90 -26.23
C ASP A 411 51.34 -22.94 -27.43
N GLU A 412 50.03 -22.82 -27.21
CA GLU A 412 49.04 -22.89 -28.29
C GLU A 412 49.17 -21.75 -29.30
N GLY A 413 48.88 -22.05 -30.56
CA GLY A 413 49.15 -21.11 -31.67
C GLY A 413 50.63 -20.93 -32.03
N THR A 414 51.58 -21.45 -31.23
CA THR A 414 53.02 -21.42 -31.53
C THR A 414 53.60 -22.76 -32.00
N LEU A 415 52.85 -23.86 -31.81
CA LEU A 415 53.19 -25.20 -32.30
C LEU A 415 52.97 -25.34 -33.81
N ASN A 416 53.86 -26.07 -34.49
CA ASN A 416 53.61 -26.48 -35.89
C ASN A 416 52.59 -27.61 -35.96
N ARG A 417 52.19 -28.02 -37.18
CA ARG A 417 51.14 -29.03 -37.38
C ARG A 417 51.51 -30.42 -36.85
N CYS A 418 52.81 -30.70 -36.65
CA CYS A 418 53.31 -31.91 -35.99
C CYS A 418 53.30 -31.83 -34.44
N GLY A 419 52.80 -30.74 -33.85
CA GLY A 419 52.75 -30.53 -32.39
C GLY A 419 54.10 -30.25 -31.76
N SER A 420 55.08 -29.78 -32.53
CA SER A 420 56.43 -29.43 -32.06
C SER A 420 56.79 -28.00 -32.46
N CYS A 421 57.75 -27.37 -31.78
CA CYS A 421 58.18 -26.03 -32.15
C CYS A 421 59.19 -26.05 -33.31
N GLY A 422 58.93 -25.24 -34.34
CA GLY A 422 59.81 -25.10 -35.51
C GLY A 422 59.11 -25.37 -36.85
N THR A 423 59.84 -25.41 -37.96
CA THR A 423 59.29 -25.67 -39.30
C THR A 423 59.03 -27.17 -39.54
N GLU A 424 57.97 -27.49 -40.28
CA GLU A 424 57.60 -28.88 -40.64
C GLU A 424 58.68 -29.58 -41.50
N PRO A 425 58.85 -30.92 -41.36
CA PRO A 425 59.68 -31.75 -42.25
C PRO A 425 59.15 -31.78 -43.70
N ARG A 426 59.79 -32.55 -44.60
CA ARG A 426 59.36 -32.68 -46.02
C ARG A 426 58.94 -34.12 -46.33
N GLU A 427 57.89 -34.26 -47.15
CA GLU A 427 57.31 -35.52 -47.62
C GLU A 427 58.25 -36.45 -48.40
N THR A 428 58.05 -37.77 -48.22
CA THR A 428 58.80 -38.86 -48.87
C THR A 428 57.86 -40.04 -49.17
N CYS A 429 57.75 -40.55 -50.43
CA CYS A 429 56.90 -41.72 -50.81
C CYS A 429 57.21 -42.97 -49.95
N ASN A 430 56.60 -43.10 -48.77
CA ASN A 430 56.84 -44.14 -47.77
C ASN A 430 55.57 -44.57 -47.00
N ASP A 431 54.39 -44.10 -47.43
CA ASP A 431 53.08 -44.33 -46.81
C ASP A 431 52.91 -43.73 -45.40
N ALA A 432 53.72 -42.73 -45.04
CA ALA A 432 53.57 -41.92 -43.84
C ALA A 432 53.33 -40.44 -44.19
N ASP A 433 52.72 -39.71 -43.25
CA ASP A 433 52.51 -38.26 -43.30
C ASP A 433 53.69 -37.62 -42.53
N ASP A 434 54.78 -37.36 -43.25
CA ASP A 434 56.06 -36.92 -42.72
C ASP A 434 56.10 -35.40 -42.44
N ASP A 435 55.29 -34.61 -43.15
CA ASP A 435 55.11 -33.17 -42.90
C ASP A 435 53.84 -32.81 -42.10
N CYS A 436 53.12 -33.84 -41.66
CA CYS A 436 51.94 -33.77 -40.79
C CYS A 436 50.76 -33.01 -41.43
N ASP A 437 50.72 -32.84 -42.74
CA ASP A 437 49.68 -32.10 -43.44
C ASP A 437 48.34 -32.84 -43.57
N ARG A 438 48.27 -34.08 -43.05
CA ARG A 438 47.17 -35.05 -43.11
C ARG A 438 47.00 -35.72 -44.46
N ARG A 439 48.00 -35.61 -45.34
CA ARG A 439 48.06 -36.32 -46.60
C ARG A 439 49.30 -37.19 -46.59
N VAL A 440 49.17 -38.36 -47.20
CA VAL A 440 50.26 -39.34 -47.27
C VAL A 440 50.88 -39.23 -48.66
N ASP A 441 52.17 -38.88 -48.73
CA ASP A 441 53.01 -38.84 -49.93
C ASP A 441 52.57 -37.85 -51.05
N GLU A 442 51.96 -36.71 -50.70
CA GLU A 442 51.47 -35.71 -51.66
C GLU A 442 52.62 -35.16 -52.54
N GLY A 443 52.37 -35.01 -53.83
CA GLY A 443 53.38 -34.58 -54.81
C GLY A 443 54.43 -35.63 -55.19
N THR A 444 54.31 -36.88 -54.71
CA THR A 444 55.24 -37.98 -55.05
C THR A 444 54.59 -39.19 -55.77
N ARG A 445 53.25 -39.22 -55.94
CA ARG A 445 52.46 -40.29 -56.60
C ARG A 445 52.15 -40.00 -58.10
N ASN A 446 51.86 -41.04 -58.89
CA ASN A 446 51.49 -40.95 -60.32
C ASN A 446 50.00 -40.56 -60.54
N ARG A 447 49.53 -40.43 -61.78
CA ARG A 447 48.17 -39.92 -62.08
C ARG A 447 47.03 -40.86 -61.68
N CYS A 448 47.29 -42.16 -61.53
CA CYS A 448 46.34 -43.13 -60.97
C CYS A 448 46.41 -43.23 -59.43
N GLY A 449 47.31 -42.49 -58.78
CA GLY A 449 47.40 -42.41 -57.31
C GLY A 449 48.38 -43.38 -56.64
N ASP A 450 49.29 -44.03 -57.39
CA ASP A 450 50.27 -45.02 -56.88
C ASP A 450 51.74 -44.56 -57.08
N CYS A 451 52.69 -45.04 -56.26
CA CYS A 451 54.13 -44.82 -56.49
C CYS A 451 54.63 -45.74 -57.66
N GLY A 452 54.63 -45.29 -58.93
CA GLY A 452 55.09 -46.10 -60.10
C GLY A 452 54.62 -45.59 -61.49
N PRO A 453 54.84 -46.29 -62.62
CA PRO A 453 54.29 -45.92 -63.96
C PRO A 453 52.83 -46.42 -64.20
N GLU A 454 52.10 -45.81 -65.16
CA GLU A 454 50.64 -45.97 -65.41
C GLU A 454 50.23 -47.20 -66.30
N PRO A 455 49.00 -47.78 -66.15
CA PRO A 455 48.45 -48.91 -66.94
C PRO A 455 47.78 -48.52 -68.29
N ASP A 456 47.35 -49.50 -69.11
CA ASP A 456 46.69 -49.32 -70.44
C ASP A 456 45.13 -49.52 -70.40
N GLU A 457 44.41 -48.88 -71.33
CA GLU A 457 42.93 -48.87 -71.52
C GLU A 457 42.23 -50.17 -72.00
N VAL A 458 40.97 -50.38 -71.59
CA VAL A 458 40.06 -51.51 -71.98
C VAL A 458 38.58 -51.09 -72.03
N CYS A 459 37.78 -51.62 -72.97
CA CYS A 459 36.41 -51.14 -73.28
C CYS A 459 35.34 -51.69 -72.31
N ASP A 460 35.14 -51.03 -71.18
CA ASP A 460 34.20 -51.43 -70.11
C ASP A 460 33.42 -50.27 -69.46
N CYS A 461 33.43 -49.11 -70.11
CA CYS A 461 32.81 -47.86 -69.69
C CYS A 461 33.46 -47.27 -68.43
N ARG A 462 34.76 -47.50 -68.24
CA ARG A 462 35.59 -46.88 -67.20
C ARG A 462 36.89 -46.33 -67.80
N ASP A 463 37.47 -45.37 -67.12
CA ASP A 463 38.77 -44.77 -67.44
C ASP A 463 39.86 -45.57 -66.70
N ASN A 464 40.55 -46.44 -67.42
CA ASN A 464 41.49 -47.43 -66.89
C ASN A 464 42.95 -46.97 -66.96
N ASP A 465 43.29 -46.00 -67.81
CA ASP A 465 44.61 -45.35 -67.83
C ASP A 465 44.64 -43.96 -67.17
N CYS A 466 43.52 -43.56 -66.54
CA CYS A 466 43.37 -42.38 -65.70
C CYS A 466 43.65 -41.05 -66.44
N ASP A 467 43.33 -40.99 -67.74
CA ASP A 467 43.54 -39.82 -68.58
C ASP A 467 42.33 -38.85 -68.63
N ASN A 468 41.25 -39.18 -67.91
CA ASN A 468 39.93 -38.55 -67.86
C ASN A 468 39.07 -38.76 -69.12
N ARG A 469 39.28 -39.86 -69.82
CA ARG A 469 38.42 -40.32 -70.90
C ARG A 469 38.08 -41.78 -70.68
N ILE A 470 36.87 -42.14 -71.11
CA ILE A 470 36.31 -43.46 -70.89
C ILE A 470 36.38 -44.21 -72.22
N ASP A 471 37.09 -45.34 -72.22
CA ASP A 471 37.27 -46.28 -73.33
C ASP A 471 37.74 -45.66 -74.67
N GLU A 472 38.57 -44.61 -74.67
CA GLU A 472 39.04 -44.04 -75.93
C GLU A 472 40.02 -44.95 -76.68
N GLY A 473 39.97 -44.90 -78.01
CA GLY A 473 40.75 -45.81 -78.86
C GLY A 473 40.12 -47.20 -79.04
N LEU A 474 39.00 -47.51 -78.38
CA LEU A 474 38.22 -48.75 -78.52
C LEU A 474 36.77 -48.43 -79.02
N GLN A 475 36.12 -49.35 -79.76
CA GLN A 475 34.79 -49.11 -80.36
C GLN A 475 33.67 -49.82 -79.56
N CYS A 476 32.90 -49.07 -78.75
CA CYS A 476 31.76 -49.60 -77.96
C CYS A 476 30.42 -48.79 -78.12
N PRO A 477 29.21 -49.40 -78.06
CA PRO A 477 27.90 -48.76 -78.37
C PRO A 477 27.07 -48.30 -77.13
N ARG A 478 26.33 -47.16 -77.26
CA ARG A 478 25.71 -46.26 -76.23
C ARG A 478 24.36 -46.64 -75.55
N CYS A 479 24.05 -45.91 -74.45
CA CYS A 479 22.88 -45.90 -73.53
C CYS A 479 22.01 -44.60 -73.64
N ASP A 480 20.66 -44.63 -73.43
CA ASP A 480 19.74 -43.43 -73.25
C ASP A 480 18.28 -43.77 -72.75
N CYS A 481 17.68 -42.89 -71.88
CA CYS A 481 16.25 -42.40 -71.68
C CYS A 481 15.67 -42.32 -70.23
N ASP A 482 14.97 -41.22 -69.86
CA ASP A 482 14.46 -40.80 -68.50
C ASP A 482 12.91 -40.50 -68.46
N PRO A 483 12.14 -40.85 -67.38
CA PRO A 483 10.66 -40.70 -67.21
C PRO A 483 10.13 -39.43 -66.45
N HIS A 484 8.80 -39.13 -66.47
CA HIS A 484 8.12 -37.95 -65.85
C HIS A 484 6.73 -38.28 -65.23
N PRO A 485 6.21 -37.62 -64.15
CA PRO A 485 5.06 -38.08 -63.34
C PRO A 485 3.63 -37.93 -63.95
N GLU A 486 2.70 -38.82 -63.52
CA GLU A 486 1.31 -38.99 -63.99
C GLU A 486 0.32 -37.83 -63.72
N THR A 487 -0.67 -37.66 -64.62
CA THR A 487 -1.73 -36.64 -64.53
C THR A 487 -3.11 -37.22 -64.90
N CYS A 488 -4.18 -37.07 -64.07
CA CYS A 488 -5.55 -37.64 -64.32
C CYS A 488 -6.15 -37.22 -65.69
N ASN A 489 -5.77 -37.94 -66.73
CA ASN A 489 -6.06 -37.62 -68.13
C ASN A 489 -6.26 -38.88 -69.02
N ALA A 490 -6.11 -40.07 -68.44
CA ALA A 490 -6.22 -41.39 -69.05
C ALA A 490 -5.10 -41.78 -70.03
N ILE A 491 -3.88 -41.26 -69.83
CA ILE A 491 -2.63 -41.63 -70.53
C ILE A 491 -1.56 -41.96 -69.48
N ASP A 492 -0.64 -42.87 -69.81
CA ASP A 492 0.56 -43.23 -69.05
C ASP A 492 1.70 -42.26 -69.44
N ASP A 493 1.92 -41.26 -68.60
CA ASP A 493 2.87 -40.15 -68.80
C ASP A 493 4.31 -40.50 -68.31
N ASP A 494 4.47 -41.50 -67.43
CA ASP A 494 5.75 -41.93 -66.84
C ASP A 494 6.34 -43.21 -67.44
N CYS A 495 5.60 -43.81 -68.38
CA CYS A 495 5.97 -44.94 -69.21
C CYS A 495 6.15 -46.26 -68.44
N ASP A 496 5.42 -46.46 -67.34
CA ASP A 496 5.43 -47.68 -66.55
C ASP A 496 4.33 -48.71 -66.92
N ASN A 497 3.39 -48.32 -67.81
CA ASN A 497 2.22 -49.06 -68.32
C ASN A 497 1.01 -49.17 -67.37
N LEU A 498 0.89 -48.28 -66.40
CA LEU A 498 -0.34 -48.04 -65.64
C LEU A 498 -0.89 -46.64 -65.96
N VAL A 499 -2.19 -46.42 -65.71
CA VAL A 499 -2.87 -45.19 -66.14
C VAL A 499 -3.62 -44.61 -64.93
N ASP A 500 -3.21 -43.40 -64.51
CA ASP A 500 -3.81 -42.54 -63.49
C ASP A 500 -3.92 -43.12 -62.05
N GLU A 501 -3.16 -44.16 -61.67
CA GLU A 501 -3.39 -44.93 -60.43
C GLU A 501 -3.24 -44.16 -59.10
N ASP A 502 -2.62 -42.99 -59.11
CA ASP A 502 -2.40 -42.17 -57.92
C ASP A 502 -3.32 -40.93 -57.83
N THR A 503 -4.47 -40.92 -58.54
CA THR A 503 -5.33 -39.71 -58.67
C THR A 503 -6.85 -39.86 -58.37
N LEU A 504 -7.33 -41.00 -57.84
CA LEU A 504 -8.77 -41.25 -57.54
C LEU A 504 -9.18 -41.00 -56.07
N ASN A 505 -10.45 -40.63 -55.81
CA ASN A 505 -11.01 -40.39 -54.47
C ASN A 505 -11.66 -41.63 -53.79
N ALA A 506 -12.09 -41.49 -52.53
CA ALA A 506 -12.66 -42.58 -51.72
C ALA A 506 -13.97 -43.19 -52.27
N CYS A 507 -14.73 -42.45 -53.08
CA CYS A 507 -15.90 -42.94 -53.81
C CYS A 507 -15.55 -43.56 -55.17
N GLY A 508 -14.26 -43.64 -55.52
CA GLY A 508 -13.73 -44.26 -56.74
C GLY A 508 -13.84 -43.39 -58.01
N GLN A 509 -13.81 -42.06 -57.88
CA GLN A 509 -13.94 -41.11 -58.99
C GLN A 509 -12.83 -40.03 -58.94
N CYS A 510 -12.42 -39.43 -60.08
CA CYS A 510 -11.52 -38.25 -60.06
C CYS A 510 -12.31 -37.01 -59.56
N GLY A 511 -11.87 -36.38 -58.46
CA GLY A 511 -12.48 -35.18 -57.83
C GLY A 511 -12.66 -35.31 -56.30
N PRO A 512 -13.09 -34.28 -55.55
CA PRO A 512 -13.37 -34.38 -54.11
C PRO A 512 -14.69 -35.14 -53.81
N VAL A 513 -14.86 -35.64 -52.57
CA VAL A 513 -16.12 -36.28 -52.11
C VAL A 513 -17.20 -35.24 -51.75
N PRO A 514 -18.51 -35.57 -51.81
CA PRO A 514 -19.61 -34.68 -51.37
C PRO A 514 -19.57 -34.37 -49.86
N GLU A 515 -20.26 -33.32 -49.41
CA GLU A 515 -20.40 -32.95 -47.97
C GLU A 515 -21.63 -33.62 -47.32
N GLU A 516 -21.50 -33.98 -46.04
CA GLU A 516 -22.52 -34.64 -45.21
C GLU A 516 -23.71 -33.73 -44.83
N ILE A 517 -24.95 -34.25 -44.77
CA ILE A 517 -26.16 -33.50 -44.37
C ILE A 517 -27.04 -34.30 -43.40
N CYS A 518 -27.53 -33.69 -42.30
CA CYS A 518 -28.23 -34.42 -41.22
C CYS A 518 -29.57 -35.05 -41.68
N ASN A 519 -29.54 -36.29 -42.17
CA ASN A 519 -30.69 -36.97 -42.78
C ASN A 519 -30.79 -38.48 -42.50
N ASP A 520 -30.01 -39.00 -41.54
CA ASP A 520 -29.82 -40.41 -41.18
C ASP A 520 -29.19 -41.28 -42.30
N LEU A 521 -28.44 -40.70 -43.24
CA LEU A 521 -27.66 -41.39 -44.28
C LEU A 521 -26.16 -41.02 -44.20
N ASP A 522 -25.33 -41.70 -45.00
CA ASP A 522 -23.86 -41.52 -45.12
C ASP A 522 -23.61 -40.92 -46.52
N ASP A 523 -23.53 -39.60 -46.61
CA ASP A 523 -23.53 -38.85 -47.88
C ASP A 523 -22.10 -38.60 -48.42
N ASP A 524 -21.10 -38.55 -47.55
CA ASP A 524 -19.67 -38.39 -47.89
C ASP A 524 -18.90 -39.71 -48.03
N CYS A 525 -19.57 -40.84 -47.74
CA CYS A 525 -19.09 -42.22 -47.90
C CYS A 525 -17.90 -42.57 -47.01
N ASP A 526 -17.76 -41.96 -45.83
CA ASP A 526 -16.73 -42.29 -44.85
C ASP A 526 -17.07 -43.52 -43.99
N GLY A 527 -18.33 -44.00 -44.04
CA GLY A 527 -18.82 -45.18 -43.33
C GLY A 527 -19.53 -44.89 -42.01
N ARG A 528 -19.83 -43.62 -41.70
CA ARG A 528 -20.63 -43.17 -40.54
C ARG A 528 -21.88 -42.43 -41.04
N ILE A 529 -22.84 -42.22 -40.13
CA ILE A 529 -24.11 -41.55 -40.46
C ILE A 529 -24.14 -40.25 -39.64
N ASP A 530 -24.30 -39.12 -40.32
CA ASP A 530 -24.46 -37.76 -39.77
C ASP A 530 -23.36 -37.35 -38.76
N GLU A 531 -22.14 -37.87 -38.88
CA GLU A 531 -21.02 -37.60 -37.97
C GLU A 531 -20.49 -36.17 -38.03
N ALA A 532 -20.83 -35.44 -39.09
CA ALA A 532 -20.61 -34.00 -39.19
C ALA A 532 -21.52 -33.16 -38.24
N PHE A 533 -22.52 -33.77 -37.58
CA PHE A 533 -23.45 -33.11 -36.66
C PHE A 533 -23.43 -33.72 -35.24
N PRO A 534 -22.28 -33.70 -34.54
CA PRO A 534 -22.10 -34.35 -33.23
C PRO A 534 -22.93 -33.72 -32.10
N GLU A 535 -23.52 -32.53 -32.32
CA GLU A 535 -24.38 -31.82 -31.36
C GLU A 535 -25.79 -32.41 -31.27
N ALA A 536 -26.20 -33.30 -32.19
CA ALA A 536 -27.49 -33.96 -32.13
C ALA A 536 -27.65 -34.74 -30.80
N GLY A 537 -28.60 -34.32 -29.96
CA GLY A 537 -28.84 -34.87 -28.63
C GLY A 537 -28.08 -34.17 -27.48
N MET A 538 -27.27 -33.14 -27.76
CA MET A 538 -26.67 -32.28 -26.74
C MET A 538 -27.66 -31.20 -26.26
N PRO A 539 -27.51 -30.69 -25.02
CA PRO A 539 -28.36 -29.61 -24.51
C PRO A 539 -28.14 -28.33 -25.31
N CYS A 540 -29.21 -27.53 -25.44
CA CYS A 540 -29.23 -26.24 -26.14
C CYS A 540 -30.12 -25.25 -25.38
N GLY A 541 -29.98 -23.95 -25.64
CA GLY A 541 -30.62 -22.90 -24.83
C GLY A 541 -29.92 -22.65 -23.49
N SER A 542 -30.45 -21.73 -22.68
CA SER A 542 -29.92 -21.35 -21.36
C SER A 542 -30.88 -21.79 -20.24
N ASP A 543 -30.35 -22.12 -19.07
CA ASP A 543 -31.10 -22.29 -17.82
C ASP A 543 -30.88 -21.13 -16.82
N GLU A 544 -30.33 -20.02 -17.32
CA GLU A 544 -30.16 -18.75 -16.60
C GLU A 544 -31.46 -17.93 -16.62
N GLY A 545 -31.75 -17.25 -15.52
CA GLY A 545 -33.00 -16.49 -15.36
C GLY A 545 -34.28 -17.34 -15.49
N GLU A 546 -35.25 -16.83 -16.24
CA GLU A 546 -36.51 -17.52 -16.54
C GLU A 546 -36.43 -18.48 -17.74
N CYS A 547 -35.27 -18.55 -18.41
CA CYS A 547 -35.04 -19.47 -19.51
C CYS A 547 -34.94 -20.92 -19.05
N ALA A 548 -35.14 -21.83 -19.99
CA ALA A 548 -34.97 -23.26 -19.77
C ALA A 548 -34.28 -23.87 -20.99
N ALA A 549 -33.26 -24.70 -20.73
CA ALA A 549 -32.54 -25.42 -21.78
C ALA A 549 -33.39 -26.55 -22.39
N GLY A 550 -33.29 -26.71 -23.72
CA GLY A 550 -33.78 -27.82 -24.54
C GLY A 550 -32.68 -28.78 -24.97
N ALA A 551 -32.94 -29.57 -26.01
CA ALA A 551 -31.93 -30.44 -26.65
C ALA A 551 -31.99 -30.36 -28.19
N PHE A 552 -30.82 -30.37 -28.82
CA PHE A 552 -30.72 -30.30 -30.28
C PHE A 552 -31.25 -31.57 -30.94
N VAL A 553 -32.11 -31.41 -31.94
CA VAL A 553 -32.71 -32.48 -32.73
C VAL A 553 -32.64 -32.14 -34.21
N CYS A 554 -32.40 -33.12 -35.09
CA CYS A 554 -32.45 -32.87 -36.52
C CYS A 554 -33.90 -32.77 -36.99
N VAL A 555 -34.24 -31.62 -37.56
CA VAL A 555 -35.56 -31.31 -38.12
C VAL A 555 -35.33 -30.71 -39.50
N ASP A 556 -35.86 -31.36 -40.54
CA ASP A 556 -35.79 -30.91 -41.95
C ASP A 556 -34.37 -30.62 -42.49
N GLY A 557 -33.37 -31.41 -42.07
CA GLY A 557 -31.99 -31.33 -42.60
C GLY A 557 -31.07 -30.34 -41.87
N ALA A 558 -31.51 -29.78 -40.74
CA ALA A 558 -30.71 -28.92 -39.86
C ALA A 558 -31.00 -29.20 -38.37
N LEU A 559 -30.08 -28.81 -37.49
CA LEU A 559 -30.24 -28.90 -36.04
C LEU A 559 -31.20 -27.80 -35.53
N ASP A 560 -32.22 -28.19 -34.76
CA ASP A 560 -33.18 -27.31 -34.09
C ASP A 560 -33.22 -27.60 -32.58
N CYS A 561 -33.45 -26.59 -31.74
CA CYS A 561 -33.43 -26.73 -30.28
C CYS A 561 -34.84 -27.04 -29.73
N ALA A 562 -35.14 -28.30 -29.51
CA ALA A 562 -36.46 -28.69 -29.03
C ALA A 562 -36.56 -28.62 -27.49
N GLY A 563 -37.55 -27.85 -27.00
CA GLY A 563 -37.92 -27.80 -25.59
C GLY A 563 -37.40 -26.59 -24.80
N GLU A 564 -36.71 -25.66 -25.45
CA GLU A 564 -36.21 -24.45 -24.79
C GLU A 564 -37.31 -23.42 -24.49
N ARG A 565 -37.09 -22.59 -23.46
CA ARG A 565 -37.80 -21.31 -23.28
C ARG A 565 -36.83 -20.20 -23.66
N ALA A 566 -37.14 -19.55 -24.79
CA ALA A 566 -36.31 -18.51 -25.35
C ALA A 566 -36.35 -17.20 -24.53
N PRO A 567 -35.25 -16.45 -24.53
CA PRO A 567 -35.15 -15.15 -23.86
C PRO A 567 -36.13 -14.13 -24.43
N THR A 568 -36.62 -13.24 -23.56
CA THR A 568 -37.56 -12.17 -23.89
C THR A 568 -37.07 -10.86 -23.29
N THR A 569 -37.26 -9.74 -23.99
CA THR A 569 -36.79 -8.42 -23.53
C THR A 569 -37.12 -8.13 -22.07
N GLU A 570 -36.13 -7.61 -21.35
CA GLU A 570 -36.21 -7.23 -19.95
C GLU A 570 -37.43 -6.40 -19.59
N VAL A 571 -37.99 -6.74 -18.43
CA VAL A 571 -39.07 -6.03 -17.78
C VAL A 571 -38.69 -5.93 -16.32
N CYS A 572 -38.73 -4.71 -15.78
CA CYS A 572 -38.41 -4.37 -14.40
C CYS A 572 -39.25 -5.17 -13.36
N ASP A 573 -38.88 -6.41 -13.12
CA ASP A 573 -39.54 -7.35 -12.20
C ASP A 573 -38.55 -8.14 -11.33
N ALA A 574 -37.27 -7.75 -11.35
CA ALA A 574 -36.17 -8.39 -10.63
C ALA A 574 -35.95 -9.85 -11.05
N VAL A 575 -36.28 -10.16 -12.30
CA VAL A 575 -36.07 -11.45 -12.92
C VAL A 575 -35.40 -11.23 -14.27
N ASP A 576 -34.33 -11.99 -14.50
CA ASP A 576 -33.62 -12.06 -15.77
C ASP A 576 -34.51 -12.74 -16.83
N ASN A 577 -35.11 -11.92 -17.71
CA ASN A 577 -36.10 -12.33 -18.69
C ASN A 577 -35.46 -12.61 -20.06
N ASP A 578 -34.33 -11.98 -20.37
CA ASP A 578 -33.56 -12.15 -21.60
C ASP A 578 -32.30 -13.03 -21.42
N CYS A 579 -32.11 -13.52 -20.20
CA CYS A 579 -31.26 -14.64 -19.83
C CYS A 579 -29.78 -14.41 -20.15
N ASP A 580 -29.33 -13.16 -19.98
CA ASP A 580 -27.95 -12.74 -20.18
C ASP A 580 -27.12 -12.76 -18.88
N GLY A 581 -27.74 -13.10 -17.76
CA GLY A 581 -27.13 -13.23 -16.44
C GLY A 581 -27.12 -11.93 -15.62
N ALA A 582 -27.58 -10.81 -16.19
CA ALA A 582 -27.92 -9.61 -15.45
C ALA A 582 -29.42 -9.60 -15.10
N THR A 583 -29.87 -8.63 -14.31
CA THR A 583 -31.29 -8.52 -13.96
C THR A 583 -31.75 -7.09 -14.22
N ASP A 584 -32.80 -6.95 -15.03
CA ASP A 584 -33.43 -5.69 -15.42
C ASP A 584 -32.51 -4.70 -16.20
N GLU A 585 -31.45 -5.19 -16.84
CA GLU A 585 -30.53 -4.40 -17.65
C GLU A 585 -31.24 -3.82 -18.90
N GLY A 586 -31.11 -2.51 -19.09
CA GLY A 586 -31.88 -1.80 -20.12
C GLY A 586 -33.36 -1.54 -19.76
N ALA A 587 -33.87 -2.09 -18.66
CA ALA A 587 -35.14 -1.70 -18.04
C ALA A 587 -34.97 -0.72 -16.85
N ALA A 588 -33.75 -0.61 -16.32
CA ALA A 588 -33.36 0.33 -15.27
C ALA A 588 -33.26 1.80 -15.74
N ASN A 589 -33.44 2.74 -14.80
CA ASN A 589 -33.32 4.19 -15.03
C ASN A 589 -31.86 4.68 -14.99
N ALA A 590 -31.63 6.00 -15.10
CA ALA A 590 -30.27 6.58 -15.11
C ALA A 590 -29.44 6.27 -13.84
N CYS A 591 -30.09 5.91 -12.73
CA CYS A 591 -29.44 5.48 -11.49
C CYS A 591 -29.19 3.95 -11.42
N GLY A 592 -29.42 3.20 -12.50
CA GLY A 592 -29.34 1.74 -12.49
C GLY A 592 -30.43 1.08 -11.64
N GLN A 593 -31.52 1.81 -11.33
CA GLN A 593 -32.63 1.33 -10.50
C GLN A 593 -33.93 1.15 -11.28
N CYS A 594 -34.74 0.22 -10.81
CA CYS A 594 -36.08 -0.02 -11.30
C CYS A 594 -37.07 1.09 -10.86
N GLY A 595 -37.59 1.88 -11.82
CA GLY A 595 -38.58 2.95 -11.57
C GLY A 595 -38.15 4.35 -12.06
N PRO A 596 -38.92 5.42 -11.82
CA PRO A 596 -38.48 6.78 -12.17
C PRO A 596 -37.33 7.24 -11.25
N VAL A 597 -36.38 8.02 -11.80
CA VAL A 597 -35.33 8.68 -11.00
C VAL A 597 -35.96 9.62 -9.97
N ARG A 598 -35.31 9.74 -8.81
CA ARG A 598 -35.73 10.71 -7.78
C ARG A 598 -35.27 12.10 -8.21
N PHE A 599 -35.92 13.13 -7.66
CA PHE A 599 -35.47 14.50 -7.84
C PHE A 599 -34.33 14.79 -6.86
N GLU A 600 -33.40 15.66 -7.24
CA GLU A 600 -32.33 16.16 -6.38
C GLU A 600 -32.83 16.62 -5.02
N VAL A 601 -32.10 16.24 -3.97
CA VAL A 601 -32.26 16.64 -2.58
C VAL A 601 -30.89 17.07 -2.09
N CYS A 602 -30.81 18.18 -1.34
CA CYS A 602 -29.54 18.67 -0.80
C CYS A 602 -28.98 17.72 0.28
N ASP A 603 -28.22 16.72 -0.14
CA ASP A 603 -27.63 15.71 0.76
C ASP A 603 -26.24 15.19 0.32
N ASN A 604 -25.60 15.88 -0.65
CA ASN A 604 -24.30 15.54 -1.23
C ASN A 604 -24.30 14.21 -2.01
N ILE A 605 -25.47 13.76 -2.45
CA ILE A 605 -25.65 12.58 -3.28
C ILE A 605 -26.33 12.99 -4.58
N ASP A 606 -25.80 12.53 -5.71
CA ASP A 606 -26.46 12.65 -7.02
C ASP A 606 -27.71 11.76 -7.06
N ASN A 607 -28.87 12.32 -6.68
CA ASN A 607 -30.11 11.55 -6.51
C ASN A 607 -30.84 11.27 -7.83
N ASP A 608 -30.57 12.07 -8.85
CA ASP A 608 -31.12 11.91 -10.21
C ASP A 608 -30.13 11.29 -11.20
N CYS A 609 -28.89 11.10 -10.76
CA CYS A 609 -27.80 10.38 -11.42
C CYS A 609 -27.38 11.00 -12.76
N ASP A 610 -27.36 12.34 -12.84
CA ASP A 610 -26.93 13.07 -14.03
C ASP A 610 -25.41 13.35 -14.08
N GLY A 611 -24.67 12.91 -13.05
CA GLY A 611 -23.24 13.11 -12.90
C GLY A 611 -22.87 14.42 -12.21
N ARG A 612 -23.85 15.11 -11.61
CA ARG A 612 -23.66 16.30 -10.78
C ARG A 612 -24.33 16.06 -9.44
N VAL A 613 -23.77 16.64 -8.40
CA VAL A 613 -24.30 16.50 -7.04
C VAL A 613 -25.04 17.78 -6.68
N ASP A 614 -26.27 17.66 -6.18
CA ASP A 614 -27.12 18.72 -5.65
C ASP A 614 -27.38 19.88 -6.64
N GLN A 615 -27.60 19.56 -7.92
CA GLN A 615 -27.84 20.51 -9.01
C GLN A 615 -29.33 20.87 -9.13
N GLY A 616 -29.72 21.99 -8.57
CA GLY A 616 -31.10 22.46 -8.74
C GLY A 616 -31.44 23.72 -7.96
N ASP A 617 -32.39 24.49 -8.49
CA ASP A 617 -32.97 25.61 -7.77
C ASP A 617 -34.07 25.10 -6.82
N GLY A 618 -34.01 25.49 -5.55
CA GLY A 618 -35.07 25.19 -4.57
C GLY A 618 -34.96 23.84 -3.86
N LEU A 619 -33.76 23.24 -3.82
CA LEU A 619 -33.44 22.07 -2.98
C LEU A 619 -33.62 22.37 -1.48
N CYS A 620 -33.51 23.65 -1.12
CA CYS A 620 -33.60 24.15 0.23
C CYS A 620 -34.80 25.09 0.41
N ALA A 621 -35.35 25.12 1.62
CA ALA A 621 -36.50 25.95 1.93
C ALA A 621 -36.08 27.43 2.09
N GLY A 622 -36.84 28.35 1.50
CA GLY A 622 -36.64 29.80 1.69
C GLY A 622 -35.57 30.39 0.77
N GLU A 623 -34.67 31.18 1.35
CA GLU A 623 -33.52 31.79 0.64
C GLU A 623 -32.23 30.98 0.84
N ALA A 624 -32.28 29.84 1.53
CA ALA A 624 -31.14 28.96 1.73
C ALA A 624 -30.69 28.32 0.42
N ARG A 625 -29.37 28.18 0.26
CA ARG A 625 -28.72 27.56 -0.90
C ARG A 625 -28.15 26.20 -0.50
N CYS A 626 -28.20 25.21 -1.38
CA CYS A 626 -27.51 23.95 -1.13
C CYS A 626 -26.01 24.12 -1.35
N GLU A 627 -25.20 23.87 -0.31
CA GLU A 627 -23.75 23.80 -0.38
C GLU A 627 -23.25 22.61 0.44
N ASN A 628 -22.44 21.73 -0.18
CA ASN A 628 -21.85 20.54 0.44
C ASN A 628 -22.88 19.64 1.15
N GLY A 629 -24.05 19.41 0.54
CA GLY A 629 -25.12 18.59 1.11
C GLY A 629 -25.86 19.18 2.31
N GLU A 630 -25.67 20.46 2.62
CA GLU A 630 -26.41 21.15 3.66
C GLU A 630 -27.06 22.43 3.12
N CYS A 631 -28.27 22.71 3.61
CA CYS A 631 -28.96 23.96 3.29
C CYS A 631 -28.34 25.12 4.07
N ALA A 632 -27.46 25.85 3.40
CA ALA A 632 -26.75 27.01 3.94
C ALA A 632 -27.68 28.23 4.02
N GLU A 633 -27.99 28.62 5.25
CA GLU A 633 -28.83 29.78 5.55
C GLU A 633 -28.12 31.10 5.19
N PRO A 634 -28.84 32.13 4.71
CA PRO A 634 -28.26 33.43 4.42
C PRO A 634 -27.68 34.10 5.66
N CYS A 635 -26.56 34.81 5.51
CA CYS A 635 -25.87 35.49 6.60
C CYS A 635 -25.16 36.77 6.17
N GLN A 636 -24.83 37.58 7.17
CA GLN A 636 -23.82 38.64 7.07
C GLN A 636 -22.57 38.24 7.87
N VAL A 637 -21.45 38.93 7.61
CA VAL A 637 -20.16 38.65 8.27
C VAL A 637 -20.33 38.66 9.80
N GLY A 638 -20.09 37.50 10.43
CA GLY A 638 -20.19 37.31 11.89
C GLY A 638 -21.55 36.85 12.42
N GLU A 639 -22.50 36.51 11.54
CA GLU A 639 -23.83 36.02 11.92
C GLU A 639 -23.95 34.47 11.94
N CYS A 640 -22.87 33.76 11.60
CA CYS A 640 -22.82 32.30 11.64
C CYS A 640 -22.34 31.82 13.02
N PHE A 641 -23.02 30.79 13.54
CA PHE A 641 -22.77 30.19 14.85
C PHE A 641 -22.31 28.73 14.66
N ASN A 642 -21.80 28.06 15.72
CA ASN A 642 -21.30 26.67 15.67
C ASN A 642 -20.10 26.42 14.72
N GLY A 643 -19.18 27.37 14.60
CA GLY A 643 -17.94 27.18 13.83
C GLY A 643 -18.08 27.36 12.31
N GLN A 644 -19.27 27.73 11.83
CA GLN A 644 -19.51 28.08 10.43
C GLN A 644 -19.03 29.49 10.10
N VAL A 645 -18.66 29.73 8.84
CA VAL A 645 -18.21 31.04 8.35
C VAL A 645 -19.18 31.58 7.31
N CYS A 646 -19.38 32.90 7.31
CA CYS A 646 -20.23 33.54 6.32
C CYS A 646 -19.44 33.77 5.03
N LEU A 647 -19.58 32.86 4.06
CA LEU A 647 -18.93 32.94 2.76
C LEU A 647 -19.98 33.24 1.69
N ASP A 648 -19.71 34.23 0.84
CA ASP A 648 -20.64 34.69 -0.22
C ASP A 648 -22.09 34.96 0.23
N GLY A 649 -22.28 35.31 1.51
CA GLY A 649 -23.57 35.65 2.08
C GLY A 649 -24.39 34.46 2.60
N HIS A 650 -23.77 33.28 2.76
CA HIS A 650 -24.39 32.09 3.34
C HIS A 650 -23.49 31.45 4.41
N CYS A 651 -24.10 30.89 5.45
CA CYS A 651 -23.37 30.20 6.51
C CYS A 651 -22.94 28.83 6.01
N VAL A 652 -21.65 28.70 5.72
CA VAL A 652 -21.06 27.47 5.24
C VAL A 652 -20.19 26.86 6.33
N THR A 653 -20.24 25.54 6.43
CA THR A 653 -19.32 24.79 7.27
C THR A 653 -17.93 24.84 6.62
N PRO A 654 -16.88 25.38 7.28
CA PRO A 654 -15.51 25.30 6.77
C PRO A 654 -15.14 23.84 6.46
N CYS A 655 -14.34 23.60 5.42
CA CYS A 655 -14.05 22.24 4.92
C CYS A 655 -13.71 21.23 6.04
N ARG A 656 -13.97 19.95 5.79
CA ARG A 656 -13.34 18.83 6.50
C ARG A 656 -12.25 18.25 5.60
N ASN A 657 -11.30 17.51 6.16
CA ASN A 657 -10.23 16.89 5.36
C ASN A 657 -10.76 15.95 4.27
N ALA A 658 -11.93 15.33 4.50
CA ALA A 658 -12.62 14.49 3.51
C ALA A 658 -13.16 15.29 2.30
N ASP A 659 -13.33 16.61 2.45
CA ASP A 659 -13.86 17.50 1.41
C ASP A 659 -12.73 18.07 0.52
N CYS A 660 -11.45 17.80 0.85
CA CYS A 660 -10.31 18.36 0.15
C CYS A 660 -9.77 17.43 -0.95
N PRO A 661 -9.36 17.98 -2.11
CA PRO A 661 -8.71 17.20 -3.15
C PRO A 661 -7.46 16.48 -2.62
N SER A 662 -7.13 15.32 -3.21
CA SER A 662 -5.93 14.56 -2.86
C SER A 662 -4.69 15.46 -2.81
N GLY A 663 -3.98 15.44 -1.68
CA GLY A 663 -2.80 16.26 -1.44
C GLY A 663 -3.05 17.55 -0.64
N HIS A 664 -4.30 17.93 -0.37
CA HIS A 664 -4.65 19.14 0.40
C HIS A 664 -5.21 18.78 1.78
N VAL A 665 -4.97 19.64 2.78
CA VAL A 665 -5.52 19.51 4.13
C VAL A 665 -6.39 20.73 4.42
N CYS A 666 -7.49 20.54 5.14
CA CYS A 666 -8.31 21.68 5.54
C CYS A 666 -7.62 22.45 6.67
N ASP A 667 -7.25 23.70 6.39
CA ASP A 667 -6.72 24.66 7.37
C ASP A 667 -7.57 25.93 7.33
N ASP A 668 -8.05 26.37 8.49
CA ASP A 668 -8.94 27.54 8.66
C ASP A 668 -10.11 27.60 7.66
N GLY A 669 -10.68 26.44 7.32
CA GLY A 669 -11.82 26.34 6.41
C GLY A 669 -11.52 26.51 4.93
N ARG A 670 -10.25 26.37 4.54
CA ARG A 670 -9.84 26.24 3.13
C ARG A 670 -9.00 24.99 2.95
N CYS A 671 -9.19 24.30 1.83
CA CYS A 671 -8.25 23.27 1.41
C CYS A 671 -6.95 23.95 0.99
N VAL A 672 -5.95 23.85 1.84
CA VAL A 672 -4.61 24.37 1.58
C VAL A 672 -3.72 23.21 1.16
N ASP A 673 -2.85 23.45 0.19
CA ASP A 673 -1.73 22.55 -0.06
C ASP A 673 -0.77 22.72 1.11
N PRO A 674 -0.56 21.69 1.95
CA PRO A 674 0.34 21.80 3.10
C PRO A 674 1.79 22.02 2.69
N CYS A 675 2.11 21.89 1.40
CA CYS A 675 3.41 22.11 0.80
C CYS A 675 3.59 23.50 0.19
N ASP A 676 2.54 24.33 0.17
CA ASP A 676 2.64 25.67 -0.41
C ASP A 676 3.50 26.58 0.49
N GLY A 677 4.62 27.07 -0.07
CA GLY A 677 5.63 27.85 0.68
C GLY A 677 6.57 27.02 1.56
N PHE A 678 6.47 25.69 1.52
CA PHE A 678 7.32 24.77 2.25
C PHE A 678 8.49 24.31 1.36
N ALA A 679 9.69 24.82 1.62
CA ALA A 679 10.90 24.44 0.87
C ALA A 679 11.61 23.28 1.57
N CYS A 680 11.62 22.11 0.93
CA CYS A 680 12.34 20.95 1.41
C CYS A 680 13.84 21.01 1.04
N PRO A 681 14.74 20.46 1.88
CA PRO A 681 16.17 20.34 1.59
C PRO A 681 16.46 19.56 0.28
N ASP A 682 17.65 19.75 -0.29
CA ASP A 682 18.07 19.06 -1.52
C ASP A 682 17.92 17.52 -1.38
N GLY A 683 17.28 16.88 -2.37
CA GLY A 683 16.99 15.43 -2.34
C GLY A 683 15.74 15.04 -1.54
N THR A 684 14.90 16.00 -1.17
CA THR A 684 13.58 15.76 -0.57
C THR A 684 12.52 16.65 -1.23
N TYR A 685 11.29 16.16 -1.35
CA TYR A 685 10.15 16.95 -1.80
C TYR A 685 9.06 16.97 -0.74
N CYS A 686 8.19 17.97 -0.78
CA CYS A 686 7.09 18.05 0.16
C CYS A 686 5.92 17.17 -0.32
N ALA A 687 5.48 16.25 0.54
CA ALA A 687 4.25 15.50 0.39
C ALA A 687 3.41 15.63 1.67
N LEU A 688 2.17 16.13 1.54
CA LEU A 688 1.22 16.32 2.65
C LEU A 688 1.81 17.10 3.85
N GLY A 689 2.69 18.08 3.57
CA GLY A 689 3.23 18.99 4.60
C GLY A 689 4.43 18.45 5.37
N ARG A 690 5.07 17.41 4.83
CA ARG A 690 6.31 16.83 5.35
C ARG A 690 7.32 16.69 4.23
N CYS A 691 8.61 16.89 4.52
CA CYS A 691 9.66 16.54 3.58
C CYS A 691 9.85 15.03 3.61
N VAL A 692 9.58 14.41 2.47
CA VAL A 692 9.87 13.00 2.20
C VAL A 692 11.07 12.95 1.26
N GLU A 693 11.86 11.88 1.34
CA GLU A 693 12.99 11.68 0.41
C GLU A 693 12.48 11.72 -1.04
N ASP A 694 13.19 12.48 -1.88
CA ASP A 694 12.95 12.58 -3.33
C ASP A 694 13.50 11.32 -3.97
N ASP A 695 12.78 10.23 -3.72
CA ASP A 695 12.90 8.99 -4.45
C ASP A 695 12.20 9.13 -5.81
N CYS A 696 12.16 8.05 -6.57
CA CYS A 696 11.53 8.07 -7.88
C CYS A 696 9.99 8.19 -7.89
N TYR A 697 9.34 8.24 -6.73
CA TYR A 697 7.92 8.59 -6.58
C TYR A 697 7.71 10.11 -6.41
N GLY A 698 8.80 10.86 -6.23
CA GLY A 698 8.83 12.32 -6.22
C GLY A 698 8.77 12.95 -7.61
N PRO A 699 8.75 14.30 -7.67
CA PRO A 699 8.64 15.06 -8.91
C PRO A 699 9.83 14.88 -9.87
N ALA A 700 10.97 14.38 -9.39
CA ALA A 700 12.12 14.01 -10.23
C ALA A 700 11.81 12.81 -11.15
N GLY A 701 10.95 11.88 -10.70
CA GLY A 701 10.59 10.67 -11.42
C GLY A 701 11.78 9.79 -11.80
N CYS A 702 11.55 8.83 -12.69
CA CYS A 702 12.61 8.04 -13.29
C CYS A 702 13.04 8.56 -14.67
N PRO A 703 14.33 8.39 -15.06
CA PRO A 703 14.79 8.63 -16.42
C PRO A 703 14.01 7.81 -17.45
N ASP A 704 13.94 8.31 -18.69
CA ASP A 704 13.23 7.63 -19.80
C ASP A 704 13.61 6.14 -19.91
N GLY A 705 12.61 5.25 -19.87
CA GLY A 705 12.77 3.80 -19.95
C GLY A 705 13.01 3.08 -18.61
N GLN A 706 12.88 3.80 -17.48
CA GLN A 706 12.94 3.24 -16.13
C GLN A 706 11.62 3.54 -15.39
N PHE A 707 11.26 2.69 -14.42
CA PHE A 707 10.11 2.91 -13.55
C PHE A 707 10.50 2.77 -12.08
N CYS A 708 9.72 3.40 -11.20
CA CYS A 708 10.01 3.42 -9.78
C CYS A 708 9.48 2.15 -9.10
N ARG A 709 10.34 1.42 -8.37
CA ARG A 709 9.93 0.27 -7.55
C ARG A 709 10.69 0.31 -6.23
N GLY A 710 9.98 0.33 -5.10
CA GLY A 710 10.58 0.45 -3.77
C GLY A 710 11.42 1.71 -3.56
N GLY A 711 11.11 2.81 -4.24
CA GLY A 711 11.86 4.06 -4.16
C GLY A 711 13.16 4.09 -5.01
N VAL A 712 13.39 3.08 -5.85
CA VAL A 712 14.56 3.03 -6.75
C VAL A 712 14.12 2.91 -8.20
N CYS A 713 14.77 3.67 -9.10
CA CYS A 713 14.55 3.51 -10.53
C CYS A 713 15.15 2.20 -11.02
N VAL A 714 14.28 1.32 -11.49
CA VAL A 714 14.67 0.07 -12.15
C VAL A 714 14.43 0.22 -13.64
N GLY A 715 15.38 -0.25 -14.46
CA GLY A 715 15.19 -0.33 -15.90
C GLY A 715 14.02 -1.22 -16.23
N ASP A 716 13.22 -0.85 -17.23
CA ASP A 716 12.06 -1.64 -17.63
C ASP A 716 12.50 -3.05 -18.07
N PRO A 717 12.22 -4.12 -17.29
CA PRO A 717 12.61 -5.48 -17.66
C PRO A 717 11.96 -5.93 -18.97
N CYS A 718 10.89 -5.25 -19.40
CA CYS A 718 10.18 -5.49 -20.64
C CYS A 718 10.70 -4.70 -21.84
N ALA A 719 11.62 -3.75 -21.66
CA ALA A 719 12.20 -2.97 -22.77
C ALA A 719 13.09 -3.83 -23.71
N GLU A 720 13.64 -4.94 -23.21
CA GLU A 720 14.44 -5.90 -24.00
C GLU A 720 13.71 -7.23 -24.27
N ALA A 721 12.48 -7.40 -23.77
CA ALA A 721 11.72 -8.63 -23.94
C ALA A 721 11.02 -8.68 -25.31
N THR A 722 11.43 -9.58 -26.19
CA THR A 722 10.71 -9.87 -27.46
C THR A 722 9.53 -10.80 -27.22
N CYS A 723 8.35 -10.24 -26.96
CA CYS A 723 7.08 -10.96 -26.86
C CYS A 723 6.36 -11.08 -28.22
N GLY A 724 5.55 -12.12 -28.41
CA GLY A 724 4.80 -12.36 -29.66
C GLY A 724 3.70 -11.32 -29.93
N GLU A 725 3.12 -11.32 -31.15
CA GLU A 725 2.14 -10.30 -31.61
C GLU A 725 0.90 -10.11 -30.72
N ASN A 726 0.56 -11.07 -29.83
CA ASN A 726 -0.58 -11.02 -28.89
C ASN A 726 -0.18 -11.19 -27.41
N GLN A 727 1.08 -10.92 -27.05
CA GLN A 727 1.59 -11.10 -25.69
C GLN A 727 1.90 -9.78 -25.01
N GLY A 728 1.53 -9.66 -23.74
CA GLY A 728 1.98 -8.60 -22.84
C GLY A 728 3.28 -9.00 -22.14
N CYS A 729 3.95 -8.05 -21.51
CA CYS A 729 5.14 -8.33 -20.70
C CYS A 729 4.95 -7.84 -19.26
N PHE A 730 5.26 -8.71 -18.30
CA PHE A 730 5.28 -8.43 -16.87
C PHE A 730 6.63 -8.87 -16.31
N ASP A 731 7.41 -7.92 -15.76
CA ASP A 731 8.68 -8.21 -15.09
C ASP A 731 9.68 -9.00 -15.98
N GLY A 732 9.68 -8.72 -17.29
CA GLY A 732 10.58 -9.33 -18.28
C GLY A 732 10.10 -10.70 -18.79
N GLN A 733 8.92 -11.16 -18.37
CA GLN A 733 8.30 -12.40 -18.84
C GLN A 733 7.08 -12.09 -19.71
N CYS A 734 7.03 -12.71 -20.88
CA CYS A 734 5.90 -12.60 -21.79
C CYS A 734 4.73 -13.45 -21.28
N PHE A 735 3.53 -12.88 -21.32
CA PHE A 735 2.29 -13.58 -21.00
C PHE A 735 1.26 -13.39 -22.12
N ASP A 736 0.43 -14.41 -22.35
CA ASP A 736 -0.66 -14.33 -23.31
C ASP A 736 -1.79 -13.45 -22.76
N ASP A 737 -2.42 -12.66 -23.63
CA ASP A 737 -3.68 -12.02 -23.27
C ASP A 737 -4.77 -13.08 -23.04
N CYS A 738 -5.83 -12.70 -22.32
CA CYS A 738 -6.91 -13.62 -21.98
C CYS A 738 -7.93 -13.81 -23.12
N ARG A 739 -7.58 -13.42 -24.35
CA ARG A 739 -8.50 -13.43 -25.50
C ARG A 739 -8.85 -14.85 -25.95
N ASP A 740 -7.90 -15.78 -25.86
CA ASP A 740 -8.07 -17.17 -26.32
C ASP A 740 -8.09 -18.21 -25.18
N ILE A 741 -8.09 -17.77 -23.92
CA ILE A 741 -7.99 -18.66 -22.75
C ILE A 741 -9.35 -18.85 -22.09
N ARG A 742 -9.90 -20.07 -22.18
CA ARG A 742 -11.12 -20.47 -21.47
C ARG A 742 -10.79 -21.04 -20.10
N CYS A 743 -11.10 -20.28 -19.04
CA CYS A 743 -10.90 -20.72 -17.67
C CYS A 743 -12.09 -21.54 -17.12
N PRO A 744 -11.84 -22.53 -16.25
CA PRO A 744 -12.89 -23.29 -15.55
C PRO A 744 -13.83 -22.38 -14.71
N GLU A 745 -15.06 -22.84 -14.45
CA GLU A 745 -16.01 -22.10 -13.61
C GLU A 745 -15.44 -21.66 -12.25
N GLY A 746 -15.67 -20.40 -11.89
CA GLY A 746 -15.16 -19.79 -10.64
C GLY A 746 -13.69 -19.39 -10.70
N THR A 747 -13.10 -19.33 -11.89
CA THR A 747 -11.74 -18.83 -12.12
C THR A 747 -11.73 -17.76 -13.21
N LEU A 748 -10.90 -16.73 -13.04
CA LEU A 748 -10.69 -15.66 -14.00
C LEU A 748 -9.30 -15.81 -14.64
N CYS A 749 -9.19 -15.52 -15.92
CA CYS A 749 -7.89 -15.45 -16.58
C CYS A 749 -7.16 -14.16 -16.18
N ILE A 750 -5.95 -14.29 -15.65
CA ILE A 750 -5.03 -13.20 -15.31
C ILE A 750 -3.68 -13.52 -15.96
N ASN A 751 -3.20 -12.66 -16.86
CA ASN A 751 -1.90 -12.79 -17.53
C ASN A 751 -1.61 -14.21 -18.06
N GLY A 752 -2.57 -14.80 -18.78
CA GLY A 752 -2.40 -16.14 -19.34
C GLY A 752 -2.72 -17.31 -18.40
N GLY A 753 -3.03 -17.07 -17.12
CA GLY A 753 -3.27 -18.10 -16.11
C GLY A 753 -4.65 -18.00 -15.45
N CYS A 754 -5.33 -19.13 -15.23
CA CYS A 754 -6.62 -19.16 -14.54
C CYS A 754 -6.43 -19.15 -13.02
N THR A 755 -6.84 -18.07 -12.36
CA THR A 755 -6.79 -17.92 -10.91
C THR A 755 -8.21 -17.96 -10.33
N ARG A 756 -8.35 -18.45 -9.10
CA ARG A 756 -9.65 -18.54 -8.43
C ARG A 756 -10.15 -17.14 -8.10
N ASP A 757 -11.37 -16.81 -8.53
CA ASP A 757 -12.05 -15.58 -8.13
C ASP A 757 -12.90 -15.88 -6.89
N PRO A 758 -12.51 -15.39 -5.69
CA PRO A 758 -13.25 -15.62 -4.46
C PRO A 758 -14.65 -14.99 -4.49
N CYS A 759 -14.89 -14.02 -5.37
CA CYS A 759 -16.07 -13.17 -5.42
C CYS A 759 -17.04 -13.49 -6.56
N ALA A 760 -16.70 -14.40 -7.48
CA ALA A 760 -17.52 -14.76 -8.65
C ALA A 760 -18.95 -15.27 -8.36
N ARG A 761 -19.31 -15.53 -7.10
CA ARG A 761 -20.66 -15.96 -6.66
C ARG A 761 -21.14 -15.27 -5.39
N VAL A 762 -20.57 -14.10 -5.06
CA VAL A 762 -20.87 -13.37 -3.83
C VAL A 762 -21.61 -12.09 -4.19
N THR A 763 -22.94 -12.10 -4.02
CA THR A 763 -23.79 -10.91 -4.18
C THR A 763 -23.90 -10.18 -2.85
N CYS A 764 -23.42 -8.94 -2.80
CA CYS A 764 -23.38 -8.17 -1.56
C CYS A 764 -24.55 -7.19 -1.43
N PRO A 765 -25.12 -7.03 -0.21
CA PRO A 765 -26.15 -6.03 0.05
C PRO A 765 -25.54 -4.63 -0.06
N TYR A 766 -26.20 -3.71 -0.76
CA TYR A 766 -25.78 -2.31 -0.80
C TYR A 766 -25.70 -1.71 0.63
N PRO A 767 -24.61 -1.02 1.03
CA PRO A 767 -23.47 -0.51 0.22
C PRO A 767 -22.19 -1.38 0.23
N GLN A 768 -22.27 -2.67 0.54
CA GLN A 768 -21.10 -3.56 0.69
C GLN A 768 -20.56 -4.07 -0.65
N THR A 769 -19.25 -4.29 -0.73
CA THR A 769 -18.56 -4.93 -1.86
C THR A 769 -18.03 -6.30 -1.46
N CYS A 770 -17.69 -7.15 -2.44
CA CYS A 770 -17.05 -8.42 -2.15
C CYS A 770 -15.54 -8.23 -1.93
N VAL A 771 -15.06 -8.60 -0.74
CA VAL A 771 -13.65 -8.62 -0.37
C VAL A 771 -13.31 -10.05 0.06
N ASP A 772 -12.37 -10.69 -0.66
CA ASP A 772 -11.92 -12.06 -0.41
C ASP A 772 -13.04 -13.12 -0.27
N GLY A 773 -14.13 -12.95 -1.02
CA GLY A 773 -15.26 -13.89 -1.03
C GLY A 773 -16.27 -13.70 0.10
N THR A 774 -16.21 -12.56 0.80
CA THR A 774 -17.20 -12.14 1.81
C THR A 774 -17.65 -10.70 1.58
N CYS A 775 -18.87 -10.37 1.97
CA CYS A 775 -19.39 -9.01 1.85
C CYS A 775 -18.89 -8.15 3.01
N GLY A 776 -18.25 -7.04 2.68
CA GLY A 776 -17.76 -6.05 3.62
C GLY A 776 -17.79 -4.66 3.01
N ASP A 777 -17.60 -3.64 3.83
CA ASP A 777 -17.44 -2.27 3.33
C ASP A 777 -16.16 -2.19 2.50
N ASP A 778 -16.13 -1.33 1.47
CA ASP A 778 -14.92 -1.15 0.65
C ASP A 778 -13.79 -0.63 1.55
N PRO A 779 -12.75 -1.44 1.83
CA PRO A 779 -11.71 -1.08 2.78
C PRO A 779 -10.86 0.11 2.27
N CYS A 780 -11.04 0.50 1.00
CA CYS A 780 -10.36 1.61 0.34
C CYS A 780 -11.18 2.89 0.19
N LEU A 781 -12.43 2.92 0.67
CA LEU A 781 -13.34 4.07 0.52
C LEU A 781 -12.83 5.36 1.21
N GLU A 782 -11.93 5.24 2.19
CA GLU A 782 -11.38 6.36 2.98
C GLU A 782 -9.83 6.39 2.99
N VAL A 783 -9.16 5.63 2.12
CA VAL A 783 -7.68 5.50 2.11
C VAL A 783 -7.09 6.31 0.95
N ALA A 784 -6.52 7.48 1.27
CA ALA A 784 -5.76 8.29 0.31
C ALA A 784 -4.30 7.84 0.27
N CYS A 785 -3.84 7.34 -0.88
CA CYS A 785 -2.47 6.85 -1.04
C CYS A 785 -1.51 7.90 -1.61
N PRO A 786 -0.21 7.86 -1.20
CA PRO A 786 0.83 8.70 -1.78
C PRO A 786 1.01 8.46 -3.30
N PRO A 787 1.62 9.39 -4.04
CA PRO A 787 1.97 9.19 -5.45
C PRO A 787 2.73 7.87 -5.68
N GLY A 788 2.32 7.08 -6.68
CA GLY A 788 2.89 5.76 -6.99
C GLY A 788 2.23 4.56 -6.28
N PHE A 789 1.29 4.81 -5.38
CA PHE A 789 0.59 3.78 -4.60
C PHE A 789 -0.92 3.84 -4.83
N THR A 790 -1.57 2.66 -4.82
CA THR A 790 -3.02 2.48 -4.93
C THR A 790 -3.52 1.73 -3.71
N CYS A 791 -4.74 2.01 -3.26
CA CYS A 791 -5.29 1.26 -2.13
C CYS A 791 -5.68 -0.16 -2.55
N ARG A 792 -5.22 -1.16 -1.78
CA ARG A 792 -5.60 -2.56 -1.89
C ARG A 792 -5.79 -3.13 -0.47
N ASP A 793 -6.91 -3.79 -0.23
CA ASP A 793 -7.27 -4.39 1.07
C ASP A 793 -7.21 -3.40 2.25
N GLY A 794 -7.49 -2.12 2.00
CA GLY A 794 -7.44 -1.05 3.00
C GLY A 794 -6.05 -0.55 3.36
N ALA A 795 -5.03 -0.90 2.59
CA ALA A 795 -3.67 -0.38 2.75
C ALA A 795 -3.13 0.14 1.40
N CYS A 796 -2.21 1.10 1.45
CA CYS A 796 -1.52 1.57 0.26
C CYS A 796 -0.48 0.54 -0.19
N ALA A 797 -0.64 0.04 -1.41
CA ALA A 797 0.28 -0.86 -2.08
C ALA A 797 0.76 -0.23 -3.39
N GLU A 798 1.97 -0.55 -3.83
CA GLU A 798 2.49 -0.04 -5.11
C GLU A 798 1.53 -0.37 -6.26
N ASP A 799 1.38 0.56 -7.21
CA ASP A 799 0.52 0.36 -8.38
C ASP A 799 1.04 -0.85 -9.19
N LEU A 800 0.21 -1.89 -9.27
CA LEU A 800 0.50 -3.14 -9.98
C LEU A 800 0.65 -2.95 -11.51
N CYS A 801 0.27 -1.80 -12.06
CA CYS A 801 0.52 -1.43 -13.45
C CYS A 801 1.95 -0.92 -13.70
N THR A 802 2.75 -0.74 -12.65
CA THR A 802 4.14 -0.32 -12.74
C THR A 802 5.02 -1.46 -13.27
N GLY A 803 5.54 -1.31 -14.50
CA GLY A 803 6.33 -2.34 -15.19
C GLY A 803 5.51 -3.36 -15.98
N VAL A 804 4.27 -3.00 -16.35
CA VAL A 804 3.39 -3.82 -17.21
C VAL A 804 3.29 -3.17 -18.59
N THR A 805 3.79 -3.85 -19.61
CA THR A 805 3.64 -3.42 -21.01
C THR A 805 2.54 -4.25 -21.66
N CYS A 806 1.38 -3.62 -21.86
CA CYS A 806 0.23 -4.26 -22.47
C CYS A 806 0.36 -4.39 -23.99
N PRO A 807 -0.28 -5.39 -24.62
CA PRO A 807 -0.35 -5.51 -26.07
C PRO A 807 -0.93 -4.26 -26.74
N PRO A 808 -0.62 -3.99 -28.03
CA PRO A 808 -1.17 -2.85 -28.76
C PRO A 808 -2.71 -2.81 -28.69
N GLY A 809 -3.27 -1.74 -28.12
CA GLY A 809 -4.72 -1.55 -27.96
C GLY A 809 -5.30 -1.96 -26.59
N ALA A 810 -4.46 -2.39 -25.64
CA ALA A 810 -4.85 -2.69 -24.27
C ALA A 810 -4.30 -1.70 -23.23
N THR A 811 -5.12 -1.34 -22.25
CA THR A 811 -4.82 -0.42 -21.14
C THR A 811 -4.66 -1.21 -19.84
N CYS A 812 -3.64 -0.90 -19.03
CA CYS A 812 -3.46 -1.54 -17.72
C CYS A 812 -4.38 -0.92 -16.65
N THR A 813 -5.13 -1.73 -15.90
CA THR A 813 -5.91 -1.31 -14.72
C THR A 813 -5.69 -2.32 -13.59
N ARG A 814 -5.20 -1.92 -12.40
CA ARG A 814 -4.91 -2.84 -11.27
C ARG A 814 -3.98 -4.02 -11.63
N GLY A 815 -2.98 -3.79 -12.49
CA GLY A 815 -2.07 -4.84 -12.99
C GLY A 815 -2.63 -5.70 -14.13
N ARG A 816 -3.79 -5.31 -14.71
CA ARG A 816 -4.50 -6.06 -15.76
C ARG A 816 -4.51 -5.31 -17.08
N CYS A 817 -4.02 -5.92 -18.14
CA CYS A 817 -4.22 -5.40 -19.50
C CYS A 817 -5.64 -5.71 -20.00
N SER A 818 -6.43 -4.68 -20.31
CA SER A 818 -7.76 -4.79 -20.94
C SER A 818 -7.83 -3.87 -22.15
N GLY A 819 -8.17 -4.39 -23.33
CA GLY A 819 -8.22 -3.62 -24.57
C GLY A 819 -9.59 -3.48 -25.19
N GLU A 820 -9.81 -2.34 -25.84
CA GLU A 820 -11.00 -2.08 -26.64
C GLU A 820 -10.95 -2.87 -27.94
N THR A 821 -12.04 -3.57 -28.23
CA THR A 821 -12.27 -4.27 -29.48
C THR A 821 -12.57 -3.27 -30.60
N GLY A 822 -11.56 -2.97 -31.42
CA GLY A 822 -11.78 -2.39 -32.75
C GLY A 822 -12.43 -3.40 -33.69
N GLY A 823 -13.77 -3.50 -33.66
CA GLY A 823 -14.54 -4.44 -34.47
C GLY A 823 -16.06 -4.27 -34.52
N GLY A 824 -16.58 -3.04 -34.36
CA GLY A 824 -17.97 -2.62 -34.58
C GLY A 824 -18.82 -2.70 -33.31
N ILE A 825 -19.22 -1.61 -32.65
CA ILE A 825 -19.71 -0.32 -33.11
C ILE A 825 -19.34 0.71 -32.02
N SER A 826 -18.58 1.75 -32.35
CA SER A 826 -18.25 2.84 -31.41
C SER A 826 -19.26 4.00 -31.58
N PRO A 827 -19.47 4.87 -30.58
CA PRO A 827 -18.56 6.00 -30.49
C PRO A 827 -18.11 6.36 -29.07
N GLU A 828 -16.78 6.47 -28.94
CA GLU A 828 -16.03 7.19 -27.92
C GLU A 828 -16.01 8.73 -28.19
N PRO A 829 -15.38 9.60 -27.37
CA PRO A 829 -16.02 10.77 -26.73
C PRO A 829 -15.31 12.13 -27.03
N LEU A 830 -15.81 13.22 -26.42
CA LEU A 830 -15.11 14.40 -25.85
C LEU A 830 -15.86 15.74 -26.04
N ASP A 831 -16.25 16.29 -24.89
CA ASP A 831 -15.98 17.65 -24.40
C ASP A 831 -16.52 18.93 -25.13
N GLN A 832 -17.01 19.84 -24.29
CA GLN A 832 -17.31 21.29 -24.43
C GLN A 832 -18.31 21.81 -25.49
N GLY A 833 -19.38 22.42 -24.97
CA GLY A 833 -19.50 23.87 -25.08
C GLY A 833 -20.23 24.48 -26.30
N VAL A 834 -21.40 25.04 -25.98
CA VAL A 834 -21.97 26.31 -26.50
C VAL A 834 -22.58 26.31 -27.92
N GLY A 835 -23.85 26.71 -28.00
CA GLY A 835 -24.34 27.44 -29.18
C GLY A 835 -25.79 27.24 -29.59
N TYR A 836 -26.73 27.80 -28.83
CA TYR A 836 -27.99 28.32 -29.38
C TYR A 836 -27.66 29.31 -30.51
N VAL A 837 -28.17 29.15 -31.74
CA VAL A 837 -29.02 30.11 -32.51
C VAL A 837 -29.56 29.46 -33.83
N PRO A 838 -30.54 30.04 -34.53
CA PRO A 838 -31.90 29.52 -34.67
C PRO A 838 -32.18 28.92 -36.05
N ASP A 839 -33.32 28.23 -36.21
CA ASP A 839 -34.02 28.35 -37.49
C ASP A 839 -35.52 28.54 -37.30
N ALA A 840 -35.98 29.64 -37.89
CA ALA A 840 -37.36 30.04 -37.97
C ALA A 840 -37.95 29.52 -39.27
N GLY A 841 -39.12 28.89 -39.16
CA GLY A 841 -40.19 29.11 -40.12
C GLY A 841 -40.55 27.94 -41.04
N LEU A 842 -41.75 27.41 -40.78
CA LEU A 842 -42.83 26.93 -41.67
C LEU A 842 -43.53 25.82 -40.87
N THR A 843 -44.64 26.05 -40.17
CA THR A 843 -45.88 26.79 -40.49
C THR A 843 -46.58 27.34 -39.26
#